data_AF-A0A1V5F4W6-F1
#
_entry.id   AF-A0A1V5F4W6-F1
#
_cell.length_a   1.000
_cell.length_b   1.000
_cell.length_c   1.000
_cell.angle_alpha   90.00
_cell.angle_beta   90.00
_cell.angle_gamma   90.00
#
_symmetry.space_group_name_H-M   'P 1'
#
loop_
_entity.id
_entity.type
_entity.pdbx_description
1 polymer ?
#
loop_
_entity_poly.entity_id
_entity_poly.type
_entity_poly.pdbx_seq_one_letter_code
_entity_poly.pdbx_strand_id
1 'polypeptide(L)'
;MSNIYLIIILVLLGLAVLDLVVGVSNDAVNFLNSSIGAKVAPLWIILTVASAGILLGSLFSGGMMEIARSGVFFPAKFTFPEVMMLFLAVMITDVILLDVFNTFGLPTSTTVSLVFELLGSAVAVSLFKIWHSDAGAALSEYINAGKSITIISGIFISIAIAFLCGTVIMYISRIIFSFNYKASFNYFGALWSGLAFTGIAYFVIFKVLLTSTLVSSETAAYINANIGTFLWGIFLASTVILGLLQHLFKINILKIVVLAGTMSLAMSFAGNDLVNFTGPFMAALNSFQIASGVAASGGSIDNLYMGMLSEPVMADWRYLTASGIIMILALWFSKKAKTVTKTEINLARQGEGIERFSSTQASRTLVRRAINLSRLIEKITPKKVKDFIESRFEVVPLNDKDAPSFDLIRASVNLTVSALLISLGTSLKLPLSTTYVTFMVAMGTSLADRAWGRESAVYRITGVLTVIGGWLMTALVAFTVSLIVGLTLMYGKVYAVYGLLLLVLILLIQFASVHRKREKKEAAKSSTILTNEDAILHECTELVKRTIETTIRIFRETIDALHTEDRKKLRNLYKEADNLNNEWKDKRNYEVLPTLQHLQSGALEIGQYYVQIVDFSHEISKSLRVITEASHKYIENNHEPFSQEQLNDLMTVCDAFVDVFNEYAKMVETNNFTSYANIRDKQLRISELFSELTKKQIKRVKANESGTRNSILFLNILNEAKLISLQINNLMRARFRLFSLSDKN
;
A
#
# COMPACT_ATOMS: atom_id res chain seq x y z
N MET A 1 23.83 11.27 38.49
CA MET A 1 23.29 11.28 37.11
C MET A 1 22.04 12.13 37.08
N SER A 2 21.82 12.94 36.04
CA SER A 2 20.53 13.62 35.87
C SER A 2 19.44 12.57 35.57
N ASN A 3 18.37 12.52 36.38
CA ASN A 3 17.26 11.56 36.24
C ASN A 3 16.62 11.55 34.84
N ILE A 4 16.83 12.59 34.04
CA ILE A 4 16.25 12.74 32.71
C ILE A 4 16.74 11.67 31.70
N TYR A 5 18.02 11.27 31.74
CA TYR A 5 18.53 10.31 30.75
C TYR A 5 17.99 8.89 31.00
N LEU A 6 17.72 8.55 32.26
CA LEU A 6 17.04 7.31 32.61
C LEU A 6 15.58 7.33 32.11
N ILE A 7 14.89 8.48 32.21
CA ILE A 7 13.55 8.66 31.61
C ILE A 7 13.62 8.47 30.08
N ILE A 8 14.61 9.08 29.41
CA ILE A 8 14.79 8.92 27.96
C ILE A 8 14.99 7.44 27.59
N ILE A 9 15.80 6.68 28.33
CA ILE A 9 15.99 5.24 28.09
C ILE A 9 14.68 4.45 28.27
N LEU A 10 13.91 4.73 29.32
CA LEU A 10 12.61 4.06 29.55
C LEU A 10 11.60 4.38 28.43
N VAL A 11 11.60 5.62 27.96
CA VAL A 11 10.78 6.06 26.83
C VAL A 11 11.21 5.34 25.55
N LEU A 12 12.50 5.33 25.24
CA LEU A 12 13.05 4.63 24.07
C LEU A 12 12.73 3.13 24.09
N LEU A 13 12.77 2.50 25.27
CA LEU A 13 12.33 1.11 25.44
C LEU A 13 10.85 0.94 25.09
N GLY A 14 9.98 1.83 25.60
CA GLY A 14 8.56 1.83 25.29
C GLY A 14 8.28 2.02 23.79
N LEU A 15 8.96 2.97 23.15
CA LEU A 15 8.86 3.23 21.71
C LEU A 15 9.36 2.03 20.89
N ALA A 16 10.49 1.42 21.26
CA ALA A 16 11.01 0.23 20.58
C ALA A 16 10.04 -0.96 20.64
N VAL A 17 9.34 -1.15 21.78
CA VAL A 17 8.29 -2.18 21.88
C VAL A 17 7.12 -1.86 20.95
N LEU A 18 6.69 -0.60 20.88
CA LEU A 18 5.63 -0.18 19.97
C LEU A 18 6.06 -0.39 18.51
N ASP A 19 7.28 -0.03 18.14
CA ASP A 19 7.83 -0.21 16.79
C ASP A 19 7.95 -1.68 16.42
N LEU A 20 8.32 -2.57 17.35
CA LEU A 20 8.30 -4.02 17.09
C LEU A 20 6.88 -4.51 16.75
N VAL A 21 5.86 -4.03 17.46
CA VAL A 21 4.46 -4.44 17.22
C VAL A 21 3.95 -3.89 15.88
N VAL A 22 4.22 -2.62 15.62
CA VAL A 22 3.75 -1.89 14.44
C VAL A 22 4.52 -2.32 13.18
N GLY A 23 5.84 -2.42 13.27
CA GLY A 23 6.74 -2.83 12.20
C GLY A 23 6.49 -4.26 11.73
N VAL A 24 6.33 -5.22 12.65
CA VAL A 24 5.94 -6.59 12.27
C VAL A 24 4.57 -6.61 11.61
N SER A 25 3.63 -5.78 12.08
CA SER A 25 2.31 -5.73 11.43
C SER A 25 2.38 -5.24 9.98
N ASN A 26 3.33 -4.35 9.67
CA ASN A 26 3.59 -3.85 8.32
C ASN A 26 4.31 -4.91 7.46
N ASP A 27 5.39 -5.50 7.98
CA ASP A 27 6.30 -6.35 7.19
C ASP A 27 5.91 -7.84 7.23
N ALA A 28 4.97 -8.27 8.09
CA ALA A 28 4.47 -9.65 8.13
C ALA A 28 3.95 -10.13 6.78
N VAL A 29 3.41 -9.22 5.98
CA VAL A 29 2.86 -9.55 4.67
C VAL A 29 3.95 -10.08 3.74
N ASN A 30 5.17 -9.55 3.83
CA ASN A 30 6.30 -9.91 2.97
C ASN A 30 6.58 -11.42 2.97
N PHE A 31 6.45 -12.09 4.13
CA PHE A 31 6.73 -13.53 4.25
C PHE A 31 5.48 -14.42 4.36
N LEU A 32 4.31 -13.87 4.68
CA LEU A 32 3.06 -14.63 4.77
C LEU A 32 2.28 -14.68 3.46
N ASN A 33 2.35 -13.63 2.64
CA ASN A 33 1.52 -13.45 1.43
C ASN A 33 1.64 -14.65 0.48
N SER A 34 2.88 -15.05 0.15
CA SER A 34 3.13 -16.20 -0.75
C SER A 34 2.54 -17.52 -0.22
N SER A 35 2.69 -17.82 1.07
CA SER A 35 2.15 -19.06 1.65
C SER A 35 0.62 -19.07 1.79
N ILE A 36 0.02 -17.92 2.12
CA ILE A 36 -1.43 -17.77 2.30
C ILE A 36 -2.11 -17.75 0.92
N GLY A 37 -1.61 -16.96 -0.02
CA GLY A 37 -2.16 -16.80 -1.37
C GLY A 37 -2.13 -18.11 -2.17
N ALA A 38 -1.12 -18.95 -1.96
CA ALA A 38 -1.03 -20.29 -2.57
C ALA A 38 -1.84 -21.37 -1.82
N LYS A 39 -2.54 -21.01 -0.74
CA LYS A 39 -3.30 -21.94 0.15
C LYS A 39 -2.47 -23.17 0.55
N VAL A 40 -1.22 -22.96 0.97
CA VAL A 40 -0.27 -24.07 1.18
C VAL A 40 -0.67 -24.98 2.35
N ALA A 41 -1.08 -24.35 3.46
CA ALA A 41 -1.43 -24.98 4.73
C ALA A 41 -2.41 -24.07 5.50
N PRO A 42 -3.11 -24.58 6.54
CA PRO A 42 -3.88 -23.75 7.46
C PRO A 42 -3.02 -22.63 8.07
N LEU A 43 -3.65 -21.47 8.30
CA LEU A 43 -2.95 -20.26 8.77
C LEU A 43 -2.11 -20.50 10.03
N TRP A 44 -2.59 -21.31 10.98
CA TRP A 44 -1.85 -21.59 12.22
C TRP A 44 -0.52 -22.30 11.97
N ILE A 45 -0.41 -23.17 10.95
CA ILE A 45 0.86 -23.83 10.59
C ILE A 45 1.82 -22.79 10.01
N ILE A 46 1.33 -21.95 9.09
CA ILE A 46 2.12 -20.89 8.45
C ILE A 46 2.68 -19.94 9.53
N LEU A 47 1.83 -19.52 10.48
CA LEU A 47 2.22 -18.66 11.59
C LEU A 47 3.27 -19.33 12.49
N THR A 48 3.12 -20.61 12.83
CA THR A 48 4.11 -21.33 13.65
C THR A 48 5.46 -21.39 12.95
N VAL A 49 5.49 -21.72 11.65
CA VAL A 49 6.72 -21.79 10.86
C VAL A 49 7.39 -20.43 10.73
N ALA A 50 6.61 -19.37 10.47
CA ALA A 50 7.12 -18.00 10.45
C ALA A 50 7.66 -17.57 11.82
N SER A 51 7.00 -17.95 12.92
CA SER A 51 7.44 -17.65 14.30
C SER A 51 8.80 -18.29 14.61
N ALA A 52 9.01 -19.55 14.20
CA ALA A 52 10.30 -20.21 14.32
C ALA A 52 11.40 -19.47 13.52
N GLY A 53 11.06 -19.03 12.31
CA GLY A 53 11.95 -18.19 11.49
C GLY A 53 12.31 -16.88 12.20
N ILE A 54 11.33 -16.14 12.71
CA ILE A 54 11.55 -14.88 13.45
C ILE A 54 12.46 -15.08 14.65
N LEU A 55 12.23 -16.13 15.46
CA LEU A 55 13.03 -16.41 16.64
C LEU A 55 14.49 -16.71 16.28
N LEU A 56 14.72 -17.54 15.27
CA LEU A 56 16.07 -17.83 14.79
C LEU A 56 16.73 -16.57 14.22
N GLY A 57 16.02 -15.81 13.39
CA GLY A 57 16.55 -14.59 12.80
C GLY A 57 16.90 -13.52 13.84
N SER A 58 16.08 -13.36 14.88
CA SER A 58 16.34 -12.37 15.93
C SER A 58 17.60 -12.70 16.73
N LEU A 59 17.83 -13.99 17.05
CA LEU A 59 19.03 -14.44 17.76
C LEU A 59 20.34 -14.13 17.02
N PHE A 60 20.30 -14.03 15.69
CA PHE A 60 21.49 -13.81 14.87
C PHE A 60 21.57 -12.41 14.22
N SER A 61 20.71 -11.46 14.59
CA SER A 61 20.65 -10.13 13.97
C SER A 61 21.76 -9.14 14.42
N GLY A 62 22.65 -9.56 15.33
CA GLY A 62 23.69 -8.70 15.93
C GLY A 62 24.63 -8.02 14.91
N GLY A 63 24.84 -8.60 13.73
CA GLY A 63 25.71 -8.03 12.68
C GLY A 63 25.21 -6.70 12.09
N MET A 64 23.91 -6.42 12.19
CA MET A 64 23.30 -5.19 11.65
C MET A 64 23.33 -4.01 12.64
N MET A 65 23.62 -4.26 13.92
CA MET A 65 23.57 -3.26 15.00
C MET A 65 24.57 -2.10 14.79
N GLU A 66 25.65 -2.36 14.06
CA GLU A 66 26.67 -1.37 13.71
C GLU A 66 26.08 -0.19 12.90
N ILE A 67 25.05 -0.46 12.09
CA ILE A 67 24.42 0.55 11.22
C ILE A 67 23.72 1.62 12.06
N ALA A 68 22.96 1.21 13.08
CA ALA A 68 22.27 2.14 13.97
C ALA A 68 23.23 2.94 14.87
N ARG A 69 24.38 2.36 15.23
CA ARG A 69 25.35 2.99 16.16
C ARG A 69 26.32 3.96 15.48
N SER A 70 26.80 3.64 14.29
CA SER A 70 27.87 4.39 13.60
C SER A 70 27.77 4.36 12.06
N GLY A 71 26.68 3.82 11.52
CA GLY A 71 26.51 3.66 10.07
C GLY A 71 26.37 4.97 9.31
N VAL A 72 25.70 5.95 9.91
CA VAL A 72 25.28 7.20 9.24
C VAL A 72 26.05 8.43 9.72
N PHE A 73 26.53 8.42 10.96
CA PHE A 73 27.25 9.54 11.58
C PHE A 73 28.49 9.02 12.29
N PHE A 74 29.46 9.90 12.56
CA PHE A 74 30.68 9.59 13.31
C PHE A 74 30.47 9.85 14.80
N PRO A 75 30.25 8.83 15.65
CA PRO A 75 29.88 9.03 17.06
C PRO A 75 30.93 9.80 17.86
N ALA A 76 32.21 9.73 17.45
CA ALA A 76 33.31 10.47 18.05
C ALA A 76 33.15 12.00 18.00
N LYS A 77 32.29 12.53 17.13
CA LYS A 77 32.01 13.97 17.00
C LYS A 77 30.83 14.45 17.84
N PHE A 78 30.11 13.52 18.48
CA PHE A 78 28.92 13.81 19.26
C PHE A 78 29.16 13.48 20.74
N THR A 79 28.68 14.34 21.63
CA THR A 79 28.70 14.12 23.07
C THR A 79 27.57 13.17 23.49
N PHE A 80 27.67 12.61 24.70
CA PHE A 80 26.63 11.75 25.25
C PHE A 80 25.23 12.40 25.22
N PRO A 81 25.03 13.65 25.70
CA PRO A 81 23.72 14.32 25.59
C PRO A 81 23.21 14.45 24.15
N GLU A 82 24.10 14.79 23.22
CA GLU A 82 23.77 14.97 21.80
C GLU A 82 23.30 13.66 21.17
N VAL A 83 24.02 12.56 21.43
CA VAL A 83 23.66 11.23 20.92
C VAL A 83 22.34 10.74 21.53
N MET A 84 22.08 11.03 22.80
CA MET A 84 20.80 10.69 23.45
C MET A 84 19.61 11.43 22.80
N MET A 85 19.77 12.72 22.49
CA MET A 85 18.74 13.48 21.77
C MET A 85 18.59 13.01 20.32
N LEU A 86 19.69 12.64 19.67
CA LEU A 86 19.69 12.10 18.32
C LEU A 86 18.82 10.83 18.23
N PHE A 87 19.06 9.85 19.09
CA PHE A 87 18.28 8.60 19.09
C PHE A 87 16.84 8.79 19.54
N LEU A 88 16.57 9.74 20.44
CA LEU A 88 15.20 10.11 20.81
C LEU A 88 14.44 10.72 19.63
N ALA A 89 15.06 11.61 18.86
CA ALA A 89 14.44 12.16 17.66
C ALA A 89 14.13 11.09 16.61
N VAL A 90 15.02 10.12 16.43
CA VAL A 90 14.82 8.98 15.52
C VAL A 90 13.59 8.19 15.95
N MET A 91 13.54 7.69 17.19
CA MET A 91 12.41 6.86 17.66
C MET A 91 11.07 7.61 17.69
N ILE A 92 11.08 8.90 18.04
CA ILE A 92 9.85 9.71 17.98
C ILE A 92 9.36 9.82 16.53
N THR A 93 10.27 10.01 15.59
CA THR A 93 9.93 10.13 14.18
C THR A 93 9.42 8.81 13.62
N ASP A 94 10.10 7.69 13.91
CA ASP A 94 9.74 6.36 13.42
C ASP A 94 8.32 5.98 13.85
N VAL A 95 8.00 6.12 15.14
CA VAL A 95 6.66 5.82 15.68
C VAL A 95 5.58 6.65 15.00
N ILE A 96 5.81 7.97 14.82
CA ILE A 96 4.84 8.85 14.15
C ILE A 96 4.64 8.43 12.70
N LEU A 97 5.75 8.19 11.99
CA LEU A 97 5.77 7.90 10.58
C LEU A 97 5.12 6.53 10.29
N LEU A 98 5.49 5.50 11.05
CA LEU A 98 4.92 4.16 10.95
C LEU A 98 3.44 4.13 11.31
N ASP A 99 2.98 4.85 12.33
CA ASP A 99 1.54 4.86 12.67
C ASP A 99 0.70 5.60 11.63
N VAL A 100 1.22 6.67 11.02
CA VAL A 100 0.60 7.33 9.86
C VAL A 100 0.46 6.32 8.71
N PHE A 101 1.56 5.70 8.28
CA PHE A 101 1.54 4.80 7.13
C PHE A 101 0.63 3.59 7.35
N ASN A 102 0.65 2.99 8.55
CA ASN A 102 -0.25 1.91 8.91
C ASN A 102 -1.72 2.35 8.98
N THR A 103 -2.00 3.54 9.50
CA THR A 103 -3.36 4.11 9.53
C THR A 103 -3.89 4.34 8.11
N PHE A 104 -3.01 4.68 7.17
CA PHE A 104 -3.36 4.88 5.78
C PHE A 104 -3.30 3.63 4.89
N GLY A 105 -2.72 2.52 5.38
CA GLY A 105 -2.57 1.26 4.66
C GLY A 105 -1.55 1.34 3.52
N LEU A 106 -0.55 2.22 3.64
CA LEU A 106 0.48 2.43 2.63
C LEU A 106 1.71 1.55 2.98
N PRO A 107 2.19 0.69 2.08
CA PRO A 107 3.36 -0.15 2.35
C PRO A 107 4.61 0.71 2.45
N THR A 108 5.26 0.69 3.60
CA THR A 108 6.49 1.43 3.85
C THR A 108 7.64 0.54 4.25
N SER A 109 8.85 1.06 4.06
CA SER A 109 10.08 0.35 4.38
C SER A 109 10.67 0.88 5.68
N THR A 110 10.57 0.09 6.75
CA THR A 110 11.16 0.36 8.07
C THR A 110 12.66 0.63 7.96
N THR A 111 13.37 -0.11 7.11
CA THR A 111 14.81 0.08 6.86
C THR A 111 15.15 1.46 6.27
N VAL A 112 14.28 1.98 5.41
CA VAL A 112 14.48 3.26 4.72
C VAL A 112 14.17 4.39 5.68
N SER A 113 13.07 4.28 6.43
CA SER A 113 12.71 5.22 7.49
C SER A 113 13.87 5.39 8.46
N LEU A 114 14.40 4.30 9.05
CA LEU A 114 15.50 4.36 10.01
C LEU A 114 16.75 5.06 9.44
N VAL A 115 17.20 4.68 8.24
CA VAL A 115 18.43 5.25 7.66
C VAL A 115 18.28 6.75 7.43
N PHE A 116 17.13 7.18 6.90
CA PHE A 116 16.88 8.60 6.63
C PHE A 116 16.54 9.39 7.91
N GLU A 117 15.95 8.78 8.92
CA GLU A 117 15.76 9.37 10.26
C GLU A 117 17.09 9.57 10.97
N LEU A 118 17.96 8.55 10.99
CA LEU A 118 19.31 8.69 11.53
C LEU A 118 20.07 9.80 10.81
N LEU A 119 19.94 9.89 9.48
CA LEU A 119 20.58 10.95 8.71
C LEU A 119 19.98 12.33 9.04
N GLY A 120 18.66 12.45 9.12
CA GLY A 120 17.98 13.70 9.45
C GLY A 120 18.32 14.20 10.85
N SER A 121 18.26 13.32 11.84
CA SER A 121 18.61 13.60 13.23
C SER A 121 20.10 13.94 13.38
N ALA A 122 21.00 13.18 12.74
CA ALA A 122 22.43 13.47 12.75
C ALA A 122 22.75 14.83 12.11
N VAL A 123 22.12 15.15 10.98
CA VAL A 123 22.26 16.47 10.33
C VAL A 123 21.73 17.58 11.23
N ALA A 124 20.59 17.39 11.89
CA ALA A 124 20.06 18.39 12.83
C ALA A 124 21.03 18.70 13.97
N VAL A 125 21.56 17.67 14.64
CA VAL A 125 22.51 17.85 15.75
C VAL A 125 23.82 18.47 15.24
N SER A 126 24.30 18.05 14.07
CA SER A 126 25.52 18.61 13.46
C SER A 126 25.36 20.09 13.11
N LEU A 127 24.26 20.47 12.46
CA LEU A 127 23.98 21.87 12.11
C LEU A 127 23.87 22.76 13.35
N PHE A 128 23.24 22.25 14.41
CA PHE A 128 23.17 22.94 15.69
C PHE A 128 24.58 23.22 16.26
N LYS A 129 25.48 22.22 16.26
CA LYS A 129 26.87 22.38 16.73
C LYS A 129 27.68 23.34 15.86
N ILE A 130 27.62 23.21 14.55
CA ILE A 130 28.38 24.05 13.61
C ILE A 130 27.99 25.53 13.80
N TRP A 131 26.70 25.81 14.03
CA TRP A 131 26.23 27.17 14.28
C TRP A 131 26.75 27.71 15.63
N HIS A 132 26.65 26.93 16.71
CA HIS A 132 26.86 27.48 18.07
C HIS A 132 28.27 27.29 18.63
N SER A 133 29.03 26.31 18.17
CA SER A 133 30.23 25.84 18.86
C SER A 133 31.41 25.54 17.95
N ASP A 134 31.19 25.31 16.65
CA ASP A 134 32.24 24.86 15.72
C ASP A 134 32.16 25.61 14.38
N ALA A 135 32.24 26.95 14.45
CA ALA A 135 32.10 27.83 13.30
C ALA A 135 33.25 27.60 12.30
N GLY A 136 32.95 26.89 11.20
CA GLY A 136 33.90 26.57 10.13
C GLY A 136 34.03 25.07 9.82
N ALA A 137 33.54 24.18 10.70
CA ALA A 137 33.55 22.75 10.44
C ALA A 137 32.56 22.36 9.32
N ALA A 138 32.98 21.45 8.44
CA ALA A 138 32.12 20.97 7.36
C ALA A 138 31.18 19.86 7.88
N LEU A 139 29.93 19.84 7.39
CA LEU A 139 28.96 18.79 7.73
C LEU A 139 29.46 17.37 7.41
N SER A 140 30.32 17.24 6.39
CA SER A 140 30.97 15.99 5.99
C SER A 140 31.86 15.38 7.07
N GLU A 141 32.30 16.15 8.08
CA GLU A 141 33.10 15.66 9.19
C GLU A 141 32.28 14.96 10.27
N TYR A 142 30.97 15.21 10.31
CA TYR A 142 30.03 14.64 11.26
C TYR A 142 29.26 13.45 10.68
N ILE A 143 28.97 13.50 9.37
CA ILE A 143 28.20 12.49 8.66
C ILE A 143 29.14 11.49 7.97
N ASN A 144 28.87 10.20 8.11
CA ASN A 144 29.60 9.14 7.41
C ASN A 144 29.11 9.02 5.97
N ALA A 145 29.36 10.04 5.16
CA ALA A 145 28.80 10.17 3.81
C ALA A 145 29.12 8.94 2.92
N GLY A 146 30.33 8.38 3.00
CA GLY A 146 30.71 7.20 2.24
C GLY A 146 29.87 5.97 2.57
N LYS A 147 29.71 5.65 3.85
CA LYS A 147 28.89 4.51 4.30
C LYS A 147 27.40 4.77 4.06
N SER A 148 26.91 6.00 4.31
CA SER A 148 25.53 6.40 4.02
C SER A 148 25.18 6.28 2.55
N ILE A 149 26.02 6.76 1.63
CA ILE A 149 25.80 6.61 0.18
C ILE A 149 25.79 5.14 -0.22
N THR A 150 26.68 4.32 0.35
CA THR A 150 26.72 2.88 0.09
C THR A 150 25.44 2.19 0.54
N ILE A 151 24.95 2.51 1.74
CA ILE A 151 23.69 1.99 2.29
C ILE A 151 22.50 2.40 1.40
N ILE A 152 22.36 3.71 1.12
CA ILE A 152 21.26 4.25 0.31
C ILE A 152 21.29 3.65 -1.10
N SER A 153 22.47 3.52 -1.70
CA SER A 153 22.64 2.89 -3.02
C SER A 153 22.26 1.42 -2.97
N GLY A 154 22.66 0.68 -1.93
CA GLY A 154 22.28 -0.72 -1.73
C GLY A 154 20.77 -0.91 -1.70
N ILE A 155 20.05 -0.06 -0.98
CA ILE A 155 18.57 -0.06 -0.93
C ILE A 155 17.98 0.12 -2.33
N PHE A 156 18.38 1.15 -3.08
CA PHE A 156 17.76 1.42 -4.39
C PHE A 156 18.20 0.45 -5.49
N ILE A 157 19.47 0.01 -5.49
CA ILE A 157 19.97 -1.00 -6.44
C ILE A 157 19.26 -2.34 -6.21
N SER A 158 18.95 -2.68 -4.95
CA SER A 158 18.25 -3.93 -4.63
C SER A 158 16.89 -4.04 -5.31
N ILE A 159 16.19 -2.93 -5.58
CA ILE A 159 14.91 -2.89 -6.32
C ILE A 159 15.10 -3.51 -7.72
N ALA A 160 16.13 -3.06 -8.45
CA ALA A 160 16.39 -3.53 -9.81
C ALA A 160 16.90 -4.98 -9.81
N ILE A 161 17.80 -5.33 -8.88
CA ILE A 161 18.32 -6.70 -8.77
C ILE A 161 17.20 -7.67 -8.41
N ALA A 162 16.36 -7.34 -7.42
CA ALA A 162 15.24 -8.17 -7.00
C ALA A 162 14.24 -8.42 -8.13
N PHE A 163 13.88 -7.37 -8.87
CA PHE A 163 13.01 -7.48 -10.04
C PHE A 163 13.62 -8.41 -11.11
N LEU A 164 14.90 -8.20 -11.44
CA LEU A 164 15.59 -9.00 -12.47
C LEU A 164 15.73 -10.47 -12.04
N CYS A 165 16.19 -10.73 -10.82
CA CYS A 165 16.33 -12.08 -10.28
C CYS A 165 14.97 -12.80 -10.23
N GLY A 166 13.92 -12.12 -9.77
CA GLY A 166 12.55 -12.65 -9.79
C GLY A 166 12.11 -13.02 -11.20
N THR A 167 12.27 -12.12 -12.17
CA THR A 167 11.91 -12.39 -13.58
C THR A 167 12.70 -13.54 -14.17
N VAL A 168 14.03 -13.55 -14.02
CA VAL A 168 14.90 -14.58 -14.63
C VAL A 168 14.65 -15.96 -14.02
N ILE A 169 14.65 -16.07 -12.70
CA ILE A 169 14.49 -17.36 -12.01
C ILE A 169 13.09 -17.92 -12.26
N MET A 170 12.05 -17.07 -12.26
CA MET A 170 10.70 -17.52 -12.58
C MET A 170 10.56 -17.95 -14.04
N TYR A 171 11.16 -17.21 -14.98
CA TYR A 171 11.14 -17.58 -16.40
C TYR A 171 11.80 -18.95 -16.64
N ILE A 172 12.95 -19.20 -16.01
CA ILE A 172 13.61 -20.52 -16.02
C ILE A 172 12.71 -21.59 -15.39
N SER A 173 12.09 -21.29 -14.25
CA SER A 173 11.16 -22.20 -13.57
C SER A 173 9.98 -22.58 -14.48
N ARG A 174 9.45 -21.63 -15.26
CA ARG A 174 8.37 -21.86 -16.23
C ARG A 174 8.82 -22.69 -17.42
N ILE A 175 10.05 -22.50 -17.91
CA ILE A 175 10.60 -23.38 -18.93
C ILE A 175 10.66 -24.84 -18.39
N ILE A 176 11.08 -25.04 -17.15
CA ILE A 176 11.23 -26.38 -16.57
C ILE A 176 9.88 -27.03 -16.22
N PHE A 177 8.93 -26.27 -15.67
CA PHE A 177 7.71 -26.83 -15.09
C PHE A 177 6.39 -26.42 -15.77
N SER A 178 6.35 -25.39 -16.61
CA SER A 178 5.11 -24.81 -17.18
C SER A 178 4.05 -24.44 -16.13
N PHE A 179 2.84 -24.08 -16.55
CA PHE A 179 1.69 -23.95 -15.64
C PHE A 179 1.08 -25.31 -15.26
N ASN A 180 1.14 -26.31 -16.14
CA ASN A 180 0.74 -27.68 -15.82
C ASN A 180 1.90 -28.49 -15.23
N TYR A 181 2.37 -28.07 -14.05
CA TYR A 181 3.61 -28.57 -13.50
C TYR A 181 3.57 -29.99 -12.94
N LYS A 182 2.39 -30.57 -12.70
CA LYS A 182 2.25 -31.86 -12.00
C LYS A 182 3.12 -32.97 -12.62
N ALA A 183 3.10 -33.10 -13.96
CA ALA A 183 3.84 -34.15 -14.65
C ALA A 183 5.37 -33.91 -14.59
N SER A 184 5.84 -32.73 -14.98
CA SER A 184 7.26 -32.38 -14.93
C SER A 184 7.82 -32.39 -13.51
N PHE A 185 7.01 -31.99 -12.53
CA PHE A 185 7.40 -31.93 -11.12
C PHE A 185 7.55 -33.33 -10.51
N ASN A 186 6.88 -34.36 -11.04
CA ASN A 186 7.14 -35.74 -10.64
C ASN A 186 8.55 -36.24 -11.00
N TYR A 187 9.20 -35.66 -12.01
CA TYR A 187 10.55 -36.08 -12.42
C TYR A 187 11.63 -35.15 -11.86
N PHE A 188 11.43 -33.83 -11.94
CA PHE A 188 12.45 -32.84 -11.58
C PHE A 188 12.20 -32.17 -10.23
N GLY A 189 11.06 -32.45 -9.58
CA GLY A 189 10.63 -31.74 -8.37
C GLY A 189 11.58 -31.92 -7.19
N ALA A 190 12.06 -33.13 -6.93
CA ALA A 190 12.99 -33.40 -5.85
C ALA A 190 14.35 -32.70 -6.04
N LEU A 191 14.87 -32.68 -7.27
CA LEU A 191 16.12 -32.01 -7.61
C LEU A 191 15.99 -30.49 -7.46
N TRP A 192 14.91 -29.91 -8.00
CA TRP A 192 14.63 -28.47 -7.87
C TRP A 192 14.43 -28.05 -6.41
N SER A 193 13.68 -28.85 -5.66
CA SER A 193 13.44 -28.60 -4.23
C SER A 193 14.74 -28.71 -3.44
N GLY A 194 15.60 -29.69 -3.73
CA GLY A 194 16.92 -29.80 -3.11
C GLY A 194 17.82 -28.61 -3.41
N LEU A 195 17.78 -28.07 -4.64
CA LEU A 195 18.50 -26.83 -4.99
C LEU A 195 17.98 -25.64 -4.16
N ALA A 196 16.65 -25.50 -4.05
CA ALA A 196 16.04 -24.46 -3.23
C ALA A 196 16.45 -24.57 -1.74
N PHE A 197 16.43 -25.79 -1.18
CA PHE A 197 16.89 -26.07 0.19
C PHE A 197 18.37 -25.76 0.38
N THR A 198 19.20 -26.05 -0.62
CA THR A 198 20.64 -25.75 -0.58
C THR A 198 20.87 -24.24 -0.57
N GLY A 199 20.13 -23.49 -1.38
CA GLY A 199 20.15 -22.04 -1.36
C GLY A 199 19.77 -21.48 0.01
N ILE A 200 18.63 -21.95 0.56
CA ILE A 200 18.19 -21.59 1.92
C ILE A 200 19.30 -21.91 2.92
N ALA A 201 19.84 -23.12 2.91
CA ALA A 201 20.88 -23.55 3.85
C ALA A 201 22.17 -22.73 3.74
N TYR A 202 22.63 -22.37 2.53
CA TYR A 202 23.83 -21.56 2.36
C TYR A 202 23.76 -20.24 3.12
N PHE A 203 22.65 -19.52 2.96
CA PHE A 203 22.50 -18.21 3.58
C PHE A 203 22.02 -18.29 5.02
N VAL A 204 21.02 -19.13 5.30
CA VAL A 204 20.40 -19.24 6.63
C VAL A 204 21.26 -20.01 7.61
N ILE A 205 21.92 -21.08 7.17
CA ILE A 205 22.73 -21.92 8.05
C ILE A 205 24.15 -21.41 7.99
N PHE A 206 24.83 -21.45 6.85
CA PHE A 206 26.27 -21.16 6.85
C PHE A 206 26.61 -19.70 7.09
N LYS A 207 26.06 -18.76 6.33
CA LYS A 207 26.46 -17.35 6.47
C LYS A 207 26.06 -16.74 7.81
N VAL A 208 24.91 -17.12 8.36
CA VAL A 208 24.44 -16.66 9.68
C VAL A 208 25.22 -17.33 10.83
N LEU A 209 25.41 -18.66 10.76
CA LEU A 209 26.13 -19.42 11.81
C LEU A 209 27.61 -19.05 11.86
N LEU A 210 28.25 -18.81 10.71
CA LEU A 210 29.64 -18.36 10.61
C LEU A 210 29.87 -16.97 11.22
N THR A 211 28.84 -16.14 11.31
CA THR A 211 28.88 -14.83 11.96
C THR A 211 28.42 -14.84 13.42
N SER A 212 28.03 -16.01 13.96
CA SER A 212 27.52 -16.15 15.32
C SER A 212 28.64 -16.39 16.34
N THR A 213 28.40 -15.99 17.60
CA THR A 213 29.27 -16.31 18.74
C THR A 213 29.15 -17.76 19.22
N LEU A 214 28.17 -18.50 18.72
CA LEU A 214 27.88 -19.86 19.15
C LEU A 214 28.90 -20.87 18.59
N VAL A 215 29.64 -20.48 17.55
CA VAL A 215 30.63 -21.34 16.88
C VAL A 215 32.03 -20.80 17.15
N SER A 216 32.96 -21.67 17.54
CA SER A 216 34.36 -21.29 17.71
C SER A 216 34.97 -20.82 16.38
N SER A 217 35.90 -19.88 16.44
CA SER A 217 36.59 -19.33 15.26
C SER A 217 37.24 -20.42 14.40
N GLU A 218 37.78 -21.48 15.02
CA GLU A 218 38.37 -22.63 14.34
C GLU A 218 37.32 -23.45 13.57
N THR A 219 36.15 -23.69 14.18
CA THR A 219 35.05 -24.43 13.53
C THR A 219 34.46 -23.61 12.39
N ALA A 220 34.32 -22.29 12.57
CA ALA A 220 33.88 -21.39 11.52
C ALA A 220 34.86 -21.37 10.33
N ALA A 221 36.17 -21.34 10.58
CA ALA A 221 37.18 -21.41 9.54
C ALA A 221 37.14 -22.75 8.78
N TYR A 222 36.99 -23.88 9.49
CA TYR A 222 36.85 -25.20 8.89
C TYR A 222 35.61 -25.32 7.98
N ILE A 223 34.47 -24.82 8.46
CA ILE A 223 33.22 -24.79 7.70
C ILE A 223 33.38 -23.93 6.44
N ASN A 224 34.00 -22.75 6.56
CA ASN A 224 34.19 -21.84 5.43
C ASN A 224 35.12 -22.44 4.36
N ALA A 225 36.18 -23.16 4.76
CA ALA A 225 37.08 -23.86 3.85
C ALA A 225 36.40 -25.03 3.10
N ASN A 226 35.43 -25.69 3.73
CA ASN A 226 34.74 -26.87 3.19
C ASN A 226 33.28 -26.59 2.78
N ILE A 227 32.90 -25.32 2.62
CA ILE A 227 31.50 -24.93 2.43
C ILE A 227 30.88 -25.58 1.19
N GLY A 228 31.65 -25.72 0.11
CA GLY A 228 31.19 -26.40 -1.11
C GLY A 228 30.81 -27.87 -0.86
N THR A 229 31.61 -28.58 -0.05
CA THR A 229 31.35 -29.99 0.31
C THR A 229 30.08 -30.11 1.14
N PHE A 230 29.88 -29.21 2.11
CA PHE A 230 28.66 -29.19 2.91
C PHE A 230 27.42 -28.86 2.07
N LEU A 231 27.50 -27.89 1.16
CA LEU A 231 26.39 -27.55 0.27
C LEU A 231 26.04 -28.72 -0.66
N TRP A 232 27.05 -29.42 -1.22
CA TRP A 232 26.82 -30.63 -1.99
C TRP A 232 26.17 -31.75 -1.17
N GLY A 233 26.61 -31.94 0.07
CA GLY A 233 26.00 -32.88 1.01
C GLY A 233 24.53 -32.56 1.31
N ILE A 234 24.22 -31.28 1.58
CA ILE A 234 22.84 -30.82 1.81
C ILE A 234 22.00 -30.97 0.55
N PHE A 235 22.53 -30.64 -0.61
CA PHE A 235 21.83 -30.82 -1.88
C PHE A 235 21.46 -32.29 -2.10
N LEU A 236 22.43 -33.19 -2.00
CA LEU A 236 22.19 -34.63 -2.18
C LEU A 236 21.21 -35.17 -1.13
N ALA A 237 21.43 -34.86 0.15
CA ALA A 237 20.56 -35.33 1.23
C ALA A 237 19.13 -34.80 1.08
N SER A 238 18.96 -33.51 0.81
CA SER A 238 17.64 -32.90 0.63
C SER A 238 16.94 -33.43 -0.62
N THR A 239 17.65 -33.61 -1.75
CA THR A 239 17.07 -34.22 -2.96
C THR A 239 16.64 -35.67 -2.69
N VAL A 240 17.43 -36.48 -2.00
CA VAL A 240 17.07 -37.86 -1.67
C VAL A 240 15.87 -37.89 -0.72
N ILE A 241 15.91 -37.16 0.39
CA ILE A 241 14.82 -37.13 1.38
C ILE A 241 13.52 -36.65 0.74
N LEU A 242 13.56 -35.55 0.00
CA LEU A 242 12.37 -35.01 -0.68
C LEU A 242 11.89 -35.96 -1.79
N GLY A 243 12.79 -36.61 -2.51
CA GLY A 243 12.45 -37.66 -3.47
C GLY A 243 11.72 -38.84 -2.81
N LEU A 244 12.21 -39.31 -1.66
CA LEU A 244 11.55 -40.38 -0.89
C LEU A 244 10.16 -39.95 -0.42
N LEU A 245 10.02 -38.73 0.11
CA LEU A 245 8.73 -38.17 0.54
C LEU A 245 7.74 -38.03 -0.62
N GLN A 246 8.23 -37.62 -1.80
CA GLN A 246 7.42 -37.47 -3.01
C GLN A 246 6.96 -38.82 -3.56
N HIS A 247 7.86 -39.79 -3.70
CA HIS A 247 7.59 -41.04 -4.42
C HIS A 247 7.02 -42.15 -3.52
N LEU A 248 7.50 -42.31 -2.28
CA LEU A 248 7.00 -43.34 -1.38
C LEU A 248 5.76 -42.88 -0.61
N PHE A 249 5.80 -41.67 -0.05
CA PHE A 249 4.74 -41.16 0.83
C PHE A 249 3.69 -40.30 0.10
N LYS A 250 3.90 -40.02 -1.20
CA LYS A 250 3.01 -39.18 -2.04
C LYS A 250 2.76 -37.80 -1.45
N ILE A 251 3.71 -37.27 -0.68
CA ILE A 251 3.63 -35.96 -0.05
C ILE A 251 3.95 -34.89 -1.10
N ASN A 252 3.17 -33.80 -1.11
CA ASN A 252 3.44 -32.67 -1.98
C ASN A 252 4.63 -31.85 -1.45
N ILE A 253 5.82 -32.13 -1.97
CA ILE A 253 7.07 -31.47 -1.54
C ILE A 253 7.12 -29.97 -1.85
N LEU A 254 6.34 -29.45 -2.81
CA LEU A 254 6.26 -27.99 -3.02
C LEU A 254 5.72 -27.27 -1.80
N LYS A 255 4.77 -27.89 -1.08
CA LYS A 255 4.25 -27.31 0.15
C LYS A 255 5.35 -27.19 1.21
N ILE A 256 6.22 -28.19 1.28
CA ILE A 256 7.38 -28.20 2.19
C ILE A 256 8.36 -27.09 1.80
N VAL A 257 8.68 -26.95 0.51
CA VAL A 257 9.58 -25.89 0.02
C VAL A 257 9.01 -24.51 0.29
N VAL A 258 7.71 -24.30 0.07
CA VAL A 258 7.05 -23.02 0.36
C VAL A 258 7.09 -22.73 1.87
N LEU A 259 6.78 -23.70 2.74
CA LEU A 259 6.89 -23.50 4.19
C LEU A 259 8.33 -23.22 4.64
N ALA A 260 9.32 -23.95 4.11
CA ALA A 260 10.74 -23.69 4.36
C ALA A 260 11.16 -22.30 3.85
N GLY A 261 10.64 -21.87 2.70
CA GLY A 261 10.82 -20.52 2.16
C GLY A 261 10.20 -19.45 3.05
N THR A 262 8.99 -19.67 3.58
CA THR A 262 8.34 -18.77 4.56
C THR A 262 9.18 -18.65 5.83
N MET A 263 9.68 -19.76 6.36
CA MET A 263 10.58 -19.76 7.52
C MET A 263 11.87 -18.96 7.22
N SER A 264 12.50 -19.25 6.09
CA SER A 264 13.75 -18.62 5.66
C SER A 264 13.60 -17.12 5.44
N LEU A 265 12.49 -16.69 4.83
CA LEU A 265 12.20 -15.28 4.61
C LEU A 265 11.86 -14.56 5.92
N ALA A 266 11.08 -15.19 6.82
CA ALA A 266 10.81 -14.65 8.15
C ALA A 266 12.09 -14.52 9.00
N MET A 267 13.00 -15.48 8.87
CA MET A 267 14.33 -15.42 9.49
C MET A 267 15.20 -14.31 8.89
N SER A 268 15.22 -14.16 7.57
CA SER A 268 15.96 -13.09 6.89
C SER A 268 15.40 -11.72 7.28
N PHE A 269 14.08 -11.61 7.39
CA PHE A 269 13.38 -10.42 7.88
C PHE A 269 13.80 -10.06 9.31
N ALA A 270 13.69 -10.99 10.26
CA ALA A 270 14.09 -10.73 11.63
C ALA A 270 15.60 -10.47 11.78
N GLY A 271 16.45 -11.12 10.96
CA GLY A 271 17.88 -10.85 10.93
C GLY A 271 18.24 -9.44 10.43
N ASN A 272 17.47 -8.90 9.49
CA ASN A 272 17.71 -7.60 8.86
C ASN A 272 17.02 -6.44 9.60
N ASP A 273 15.72 -6.57 9.87
CA ASP A 273 14.86 -5.45 10.28
C ASP A 273 14.75 -5.28 11.80
N LEU A 274 15.19 -6.25 12.61
CA LEU A 274 15.17 -6.11 14.08
C LEU A 274 15.93 -4.87 14.56
N VAL A 275 17.01 -4.53 13.87
CA VAL A 275 17.83 -3.36 14.19
C VAL A 275 17.11 -2.06 13.86
N ASN A 276 16.15 -2.06 12.94
CA ASN A 276 15.35 -0.87 12.67
C ASN A 276 14.52 -0.49 13.91
N PHE A 277 13.95 -1.49 14.59
CA PHE A 277 13.09 -1.26 15.75
C PHE A 277 13.85 -1.06 17.06
N THR A 278 14.95 -1.80 17.23
CA THR A 278 15.68 -1.86 18.51
C THR A 278 17.01 -1.14 18.48
N GLY A 279 17.56 -0.84 17.30
CA GLY A 279 18.90 -0.30 17.11
C GLY A 279 19.11 1.04 17.81
N PRO A 280 18.26 2.07 17.60
CA PRO A 280 18.39 3.34 18.29
C PRO A 280 18.28 3.20 19.82
N PHE A 281 17.38 2.34 20.31
CA PHE A 281 17.28 2.03 21.75
C PHE A 281 18.55 1.37 22.29
N MET A 282 19.07 0.34 21.60
CA MET A 282 20.31 -0.36 21.95
C MET A 282 21.50 0.57 21.96
N ALA A 283 21.60 1.45 20.95
CA ALA A 283 22.65 2.43 20.83
C ALA A 283 22.59 3.44 21.98
N ALA A 284 21.40 3.97 22.29
CA ALA A 284 21.21 4.85 23.44
C ALA A 284 21.52 4.17 24.78
N LEU A 285 21.08 2.91 24.96
CA LEU A 285 21.39 2.12 26.15
C LEU A 285 22.90 1.92 26.32
N ASN A 286 23.60 1.62 25.23
CA ASN A 286 25.06 1.49 25.25
C ASN A 286 25.75 2.82 25.56
N SER A 287 25.30 3.94 24.97
CA SER A 287 25.75 5.29 25.34
C SER A 287 25.57 5.57 26.83
N PHE A 288 24.43 5.20 27.38
CA PHE A 288 24.11 5.36 28.80
C PHE A 288 25.01 4.50 29.71
N GLN A 289 25.30 3.26 29.32
CA GLN A 289 26.21 2.37 30.05
C GLN A 289 27.64 2.92 30.05
N ILE A 290 28.13 3.41 28.90
CA ILE A 290 29.45 4.05 28.78
C ILE A 290 29.51 5.29 29.69
N ALA A 291 28.52 6.17 29.60
CA ALA A 291 28.44 7.36 30.45
C ALA A 291 28.35 7.02 31.95
N SER A 292 27.65 5.95 32.30
CA SER A 292 27.54 5.46 33.68
C SER A 292 28.89 4.99 34.23
N GLY A 293 29.68 4.27 33.43
CA GLY A 293 31.03 3.83 33.81
C GLY A 293 32.00 5.00 34.02
N VAL A 294 31.95 6.00 33.12
CA VAL A 294 32.75 7.23 33.24
C VAL A 294 32.33 8.05 34.48
N ALA A 295 31.03 8.21 34.71
CA ALA A 295 30.50 8.91 35.88
C ALA A 295 30.90 8.21 37.19
N ALA A 296 30.86 6.88 37.24
CA ALA A 296 31.31 6.10 38.39
C ALA A 296 32.81 6.28 38.68
N SER A 297 33.60 6.59 37.64
CA SER A 297 35.03 6.89 37.75
C SER A 297 35.33 8.37 38.02
N GLY A 298 34.31 9.20 38.27
CA GLY A 298 34.44 10.63 38.57
C GLY A 298 34.55 11.55 37.34
N GLY A 299 34.35 11.04 36.12
CA GLY A 299 34.40 11.84 34.89
C GLY A 299 33.11 12.61 34.59
N SER A 300 33.22 13.69 33.79
CA SER A 300 32.06 14.47 33.33
C SER A 300 31.37 13.81 32.12
N ILE A 301 30.05 13.66 32.19
CA ILE A 301 29.23 13.08 31.12
C ILE A 301 28.83 14.09 30.04
N ASP A 302 28.79 15.39 30.37
CA ASP A 302 28.30 16.42 29.43
C ASP A 302 29.27 16.66 28.27
N ASN A 303 30.56 16.44 28.51
CA ASN A 303 31.63 16.58 27.51
C ASN A 303 32.18 15.22 27.04
N LEU A 304 31.48 14.12 27.36
CA LEU A 304 31.91 12.78 26.99
C LEU A 304 31.57 12.51 25.51
N TYR A 305 32.57 12.48 24.64
CA TYR A 305 32.41 12.11 23.24
C TYR A 305 32.17 10.60 23.07
N MET A 306 31.25 10.23 22.18
CA MET A 306 30.76 8.86 22.03
C MET A 306 31.57 8.01 21.03
N GLY A 307 32.89 8.20 20.94
CA GLY A 307 33.76 7.46 20.02
C GLY A 307 33.69 5.94 20.18
N MET A 308 33.53 5.47 21.42
CA MET A 308 33.39 4.05 21.78
C MET A 308 32.18 3.35 21.14
N LEU A 309 31.17 4.11 20.65
CA LEU A 309 30.05 3.52 19.90
C LEU A 309 30.47 2.91 18.56
N SER A 310 31.63 3.31 18.03
CA SER A 310 32.17 2.78 16.77
C SER A 310 32.81 1.40 16.94
N GLU A 311 33.08 0.99 18.18
CA GLU A 311 33.67 -0.33 18.45
C GLU A 311 32.64 -1.44 18.20
N PRO A 312 33.07 -2.60 17.66
CA PRO A 312 32.18 -3.75 17.50
C PRO A 312 31.65 -4.19 18.86
N VAL A 313 30.34 -4.09 19.06
CA VAL A 313 29.67 -4.60 20.26
C VAL A 313 28.67 -5.64 19.84
N MET A 314 28.71 -6.79 20.51
CA MET A 314 27.72 -7.84 20.31
C MET A 314 26.48 -7.49 21.11
N ALA A 315 25.35 -7.42 20.42
CA ALA A 315 24.06 -7.19 21.07
C ALA A 315 23.77 -8.33 22.05
N ASP A 316 23.24 -7.99 23.23
CA ASP A 316 22.92 -8.98 24.26
C ASP A 316 21.77 -9.87 23.78
N TRP A 317 22.02 -11.19 23.78
CA TRP A 317 21.08 -12.20 23.32
C TRP A 317 19.72 -12.12 24.03
N ARG A 318 19.68 -11.62 25.28
CA ARG A 318 18.45 -11.46 26.05
C ARG A 318 17.50 -10.49 25.39
N TYR A 319 18.01 -9.34 24.96
CA TYR A 319 17.18 -8.35 24.27
C TYR A 319 16.77 -8.85 22.89
N LEU A 320 17.67 -9.48 22.14
CA LEU A 320 17.35 -10.06 20.82
C LEU A 320 16.25 -11.12 20.90
N THR A 321 16.30 -11.97 21.93
CA THR A 321 15.28 -13.00 22.17
C THR A 321 13.96 -12.37 22.60
N ALA A 322 13.99 -11.41 23.52
CA ALA A 322 12.79 -10.70 23.97
C ALA A 322 12.09 -9.98 22.82
N SER A 323 12.86 -9.31 21.94
CA SER A 323 12.32 -8.67 20.76
C SER A 323 11.72 -9.69 19.78
N GLY A 324 12.37 -10.82 19.55
CA GLY A 324 11.79 -11.92 18.76
C GLY A 324 10.45 -12.43 19.32
N ILE A 325 10.33 -12.57 20.65
CA ILE A 325 9.07 -12.97 21.30
C ILE A 325 7.99 -11.91 21.09
N ILE A 326 8.31 -10.62 21.25
CA ILE A 326 7.35 -9.52 21.01
C ILE A 326 6.86 -9.54 19.56
N MET A 327 7.76 -9.74 18.60
CA MET A 327 7.42 -9.87 17.19
C MET A 327 6.46 -11.04 16.93
N ILE A 328 6.70 -12.19 17.54
CA ILE A 328 5.81 -13.36 17.45
C ILE A 328 4.43 -13.03 18.02
N LEU A 329 4.35 -12.43 19.21
CA LEU A 329 3.08 -12.03 19.80
C LEU A 329 2.32 -11.04 18.91
N ALA A 330 3.02 -10.05 18.36
CA ALA A 330 2.45 -9.09 17.43
C ALA A 330 1.89 -9.78 16.18
N LEU A 331 2.64 -10.72 15.59
CA LEU A 331 2.22 -11.49 14.41
C LEU A 331 0.91 -12.25 14.65
N TRP A 332 0.74 -12.87 15.82
CA TRP A 332 -0.43 -13.68 16.14
C TRP A 332 -1.67 -12.85 16.52
N PHE A 333 -1.48 -11.75 17.24
CA PHE A 333 -2.59 -10.98 17.84
C PHE A 333 -2.95 -9.69 17.09
N SER A 334 -2.10 -9.17 16.20
CA SER A 334 -2.37 -7.92 15.50
C SER A 334 -3.50 -8.05 14.48
N LYS A 335 -4.60 -7.33 14.72
CA LYS A 335 -5.68 -7.15 13.73
C LYS A 335 -5.20 -6.39 12.49
N LYS A 336 -4.28 -5.42 12.67
CA LYS A 336 -3.69 -4.63 11.58
C LYS A 336 -2.94 -5.54 10.59
N ALA A 337 -2.13 -6.48 11.07
CA ALA A 337 -1.40 -7.43 10.23
C ALA A 337 -2.31 -8.24 9.29
N LYS A 338 -3.50 -8.65 9.80
CA LYS A 338 -4.50 -9.39 9.00
C LYS A 338 -5.11 -8.52 7.90
N THR A 339 -5.37 -7.24 8.17
CA THR A 339 -5.93 -6.29 7.20
C THR A 339 -4.94 -5.92 6.09
N VAL A 340 -3.66 -5.69 6.43
CA VAL A 340 -2.62 -5.36 5.44
C VAL A 340 -2.34 -6.56 4.54
N THR A 341 -2.25 -7.77 5.11
CA THR A 341 -2.06 -9.02 4.35
C THR A 341 -3.15 -9.21 3.28
N LYS A 342 -4.41 -8.92 3.62
CA LYS A 342 -5.54 -9.03 2.68
C LYS A 342 -5.46 -8.02 1.53
N THR A 343 -4.92 -6.83 1.78
CA THR A 343 -4.82 -5.76 0.78
C THR A 343 -3.73 -6.05 -0.25
N GLU A 344 -2.58 -6.58 0.17
CA GLU A 344 -1.48 -6.92 -0.73
C GLU A 344 -1.75 -8.19 -1.54
N ILE A 345 -2.38 -9.22 -0.95
CA ILE A 345 -2.85 -10.40 -1.70
C ILE A 345 -3.74 -9.96 -2.88
N ASN A 346 -4.63 -8.99 -2.64
CA ASN A 346 -5.51 -8.45 -3.69
C ASN A 346 -4.73 -7.71 -4.80
N LEU A 347 -3.59 -7.10 -4.48
CA LEU A 347 -2.72 -6.42 -5.46
C LEU A 347 -1.80 -7.38 -6.22
N ALA A 348 -1.35 -8.46 -5.58
CA ALA A 348 -0.42 -9.44 -6.16
C ALA A 348 -1.11 -10.58 -6.95
N ARG A 349 -2.45 -10.59 -6.97
CA ARG A 349 -3.28 -11.65 -7.59
C ARG A 349 -2.94 -11.85 -9.06
N GLN A 350 -2.87 -13.12 -9.47
CA GLN A 350 -2.57 -13.51 -10.85
C GLN A 350 -3.75 -13.28 -11.82
N GLY A 351 -4.99 -13.30 -11.35
CA GLY A 351 -6.21 -13.11 -12.14
C GLY A 351 -6.56 -11.64 -12.44
N GLU A 352 -7.48 -11.43 -13.37
CA GLU A 352 -8.06 -10.11 -13.68
C GLU A 352 -8.62 -9.47 -12.41
N GLY A 353 -8.25 -8.21 -12.17
CA GLY A 353 -8.68 -7.43 -11.03
C GLY A 353 -8.68 -5.96 -11.41
N ILE A 354 -9.43 -5.17 -10.64
CA ILE A 354 -9.51 -3.72 -10.81
C ILE A 354 -8.12 -3.12 -10.60
N GLU A 355 -7.50 -2.65 -11.68
CA GLU A 355 -6.26 -1.87 -11.60
C GLU A 355 -6.61 -0.45 -11.12
N ARG A 356 -6.30 -0.16 -9.85
CA ARG A 356 -6.66 1.12 -9.20
C ARG A 356 -5.91 2.35 -9.75
N PHE A 357 -4.86 2.13 -10.54
CA PHE A 357 -3.98 3.19 -11.02
C PHE A 357 -4.32 3.57 -12.45
N SER A 358 -4.44 4.88 -12.71
CA SER A 358 -4.60 5.41 -14.07
C SER A 358 -3.30 5.33 -14.86
N SER A 359 -3.36 5.29 -16.20
CA SER A 359 -2.16 5.25 -17.05
C SER A 359 -1.35 6.55 -16.98
N THR A 360 -0.01 6.48 -16.97
CA THR A 360 0.89 7.63 -17.09
C THR A 360 1.66 7.63 -18.41
N GLN A 361 2.24 8.77 -18.81
CA GLN A 361 3.07 8.84 -20.02
C GLN A 361 4.33 7.96 -19.90
N ALA A 362 4.92 7.91 -18.71
CA ALA A 362 6.09 7.06 -18.42
C ALA A 362 5.76 5.58 -18.60
N SER A 363 4.66 5.10 -18.01
CA SER A 363 4.26 3.69 -18.12
C SER A 363 3.91 3.30 -19.56
N ARG A 364 3.18 4.16 -20.29
CA ARG A 364 2.88 3.94 -21.73
C ARG A 364 4.15 3.80 -22.55
N THR A 365 5.18 4.61 -22.26
CA THR A 365 6.47 4.56 -22.97
C THR A 365 7.23 3.28 -22.66
N LEU A 366 7.27 2.85 -21.38
CA LEU A 366 7.90 1.61 -20.96
C LEU A 366 7.24 0.39 -21.61
N VAL A 367 5.90 0.30 -21.59
CA VAL A 367 5.15 -0.79 -22.23
C VAL A 367 5.44 -0.84 -23.73
N ARG A 368 5.42 0.31 -24.43
CA ARG A 368 5.74 0.35 -25.87
C ARG A 368 7.15 -0.15 -26.17
N ARG A 369 8.14 0.25 -25.37
CA ARG A 369 9.52 -0.24 -25.51
C ARG A 369 9.63 -1.73 -25.25
N ALA A 370 8.98 -2.25 -24.21
CA ALA A 370 8.95 -3.67 -23.91
C ALA A 370 8.28 -4.50 -25.03
N ILE A 371 7.16 -4.02 -25.60
CA ILE A 371 6.49 -4.67 -26.75
C ILE A 371 7.41 -4.65 -27.97
N ASN A 372 8.09 -3.55 -28.25
CA ASN A 372 9.01 -3.45 -29.38
C ASN A 372 10.20 -4.40 -29.23
N LEU A 373 10.76 -4.51 -28.02
CA LEU A 373 11.82 -5.45 -27.71
C LEU A 373 11.34 -6.91 -27.85
N SER A 374 10.15 -7.22 -27.35
CA SER A 374 9.53 -8.53 -27.49
C SER A 374 9.34 -8.92 -28.96
N ARG A 375 8.87 -8.00 -29.81
CA ARG A 375 8.75 -8.21 -31.27
C ARG A 375 10.11 -8.44 -31.95
N LEU A 376 11.15 -7.74 -31.50
CA LEU A 376 12.51 -7.95 -32.01
C LEU A 376 13.01 -9.36 -31.67
N ILE A 377 12.83 -9.78 -30.41
CA ILE A 377 13.20 -11.12 -29.94
C ILE A 377 12.40 -12.18 -30.72
N GLU A 378 11.10 -11.97 -30.91
CA GLU A 378 10.22 -12.86 -31.67
C GLU A 378 10.68 -13.02 -33.13
N LYS A 379 11.19 -11.94 -33.75
CA LYS A 379 11.71 -11.97 -35.13
C LYS A 379 13.02 -12.76 -35.27
N ILE A 380 13.86 -12.77 -34.23
CA ILE A 380 15.17 -13.42 -34.25
C ILE A 380 15.07 -14.89 -33.76
N THR A 381 14.02 -15.23 -33.01
CA THR A 381 13.88 -16.56 -32.41
C THR A 381 13.35 -17.59 -33.42
N PRO A 382 14.02 -18.74 -33.63
CA PRO A 382 13.55 -19.79 -34.52
C PRO A 382 12.18 -20.36 -34.11
N LYS A 383 11.34 -20.74 -35.08
CA LYS A 383 9.97 -21.22 -34.86
C LYS A 383 9.88 -22.37 -33.84
N LYS A 384 10.77 -23.37 -33.93
CA LYS A 384 10.78 -24.51 -32.98
C LYS A 384 11.02 -24.09 -31.52
N VAL A 385 11.90 -23.11 -31.31
CA VAL A 385 12.20 -22.58 -29.97
C VAL A 385 11.02 -21.76 -29.46
N LYS A 386 10.40 -20.96 -30.35
CA LYS A 386 9.20 -20.20 -30.03
C LYS A 386 8.05 -21.11 -29.62
N ASP A 387 7.72 -22.10 -30.45
CA ASP A 387 6.62 -23.03 -30.19
C ASP A 387 6.85 -23.80 -28.88
N PHE A 388 8.09 -24.21 -28.60
CA PHE A 388 8.47 -24.79 -27.31
C PHE A 388 8.21 -23.82 -26.15
N ILE A 389 8.70 -22.58 -26.22
CA ILE A 389 8.49 -21.58 -25.17
C ILE A 389 7.00 -21.33 -24.96
N GLU A 390 6.23 -21.06 -26.02
CA GLU A 390 4.79 -20.79 -25.92
C GLU A 390 4.03 -21.93 -25.22
N SER A 391 4.35 -23.19 -25.54
CA SER A 391 3.71 -24.35 -24.88
C SER A 391 3.96 -24.42 -23.36
N ARG A 392 5.02 -23.78 -22.85
CA ARG A 392 5.30 -23.73 -21.40
C ARG A 392 4.47 -22.66 -20.68
N PHE A 393 3.99 -21.64 -21.39
CA PHE A 393 3.24 -20.52 -20.82
C PHE A 393 1.73 -20.62 -21.06
N GLU A 394 1.23 -21.74 -21.56
CA GLU A 394 -0.22 -22.01 -21.65
C GLU A 394 -0.83 -22.11 -20.25
N VAL A 395 -1.72 -21.17 -19.94
CA VAL A 395 -2.40 -21.10 -18.63
C VAL A 395 -3.50 -22.15 -18.58
N VAL A 396 -3.55 -22.92 -17.49
CA VAL A 396 -4.67 -23.82 -17.22
C VAL A 396 -5.82 -23.00 -16.63
N PRO A 397 -6.99 -22.89 -17.30
CA PRO A 397 -8.11 -22.14 -16.77
C PRO A 397 -8.60 -22.81 -15.47
N LEU A 398 -8.61 -22.04 -14.38
CA LEU A 398 -9.16 -22.48 -13.10
C LEU A 398 -10.61 -22.00 -13.02
N ASN A 399 -11.57 -22.93 -13.16
CA ASN A 399 -13.01 -22.65 -13.08
C ASN A 399 -13.54 -22.50 -11.64
N ASP A 400 -12.65 -22.35 -10.65
CA ASP A 400 -13.01 -22.32 -9.24
C ASP A 400 -12.89 -20.91 -8.66
N LYS A 401 -13.96 -20.40 -8.03
CA LYS A 401 -13.99 -19.12 -7.32
C LYS A 401 -13.02 -19.11 -6.12
N ASP A 402 -12.64 -20.29 -5.63
CA ASP A 402 -11.68 -20.50 -4.54
C ASP A 402 -10.24 -20.80 -5.01
N ALA A 403 -9.93 -20.57 -6.28
CA ALA A 403 -8.59 -20.80 -6.82
C ALA A 403 -7.50 -20.00 -6.06
N PRO A 404 -6.33 -20.60 -5.80
CA PRO A 404 -5.19 -19.89 -5.22
C PRO A 404 -4.81 -18.65 -6.04
N SER A 405 -4.35 -17.59 -5.37
CA SER A 405 -3.99 -16.32 -6.03
C SER A 405 -2.75 -16.43 -6.91
N PHE A 406 -1.90 -17.44 -6.69
CA PHE A 406 -0.80 -17.88 -7.56
C PHE A 406 -0.44 -19.34 -7.21
N ASP A 407 0.24 -20.04 -8.13
CA ASP A 407 0.61 -21.44 -7.93
C ASP A 407 1.80 -21.64 -6.97
N LEU A 408 2.03 -22.91 -6.61
CA LEU A 408 3.07 -23.31 -5.66
C LEU A 408 4.50 -23.08 -6.17
N ILE A 409 4.73 -23.05 -7.49
CA ILE A 409 6.05 -22.77 -8.05
C ILE A 409 6.37 -21.29 -7.89
N ARG A 410 5.44 -20.41 -8.27
CA ARG A 410 5.61 -18.97 -8.09
C ARG A 410 5.76 -18.62 -6.61
N ALA A 411 4.97 -19.24 -5.74
CA ALA A 411 5.11 -19.07 -4.29
C ALA A 411 6.50 -19.47 -3.79
N SER A 412 7.02 -20.61 -4.25
CA SER A 412 8.35 -21.10 -3.91
C SER A 412 9.45 -20.15 -4.38
N VAL A 413 9.39 -19.67 -5.63
CA VAL A 413 10.37 -18.73 -6.18
C VAL A 413 10.32 -17.39 -5.44
N ASN A 414 9.11 -16.84 -5.21
CA ASN A 414 8.95 -15.57 -4.48
C ASN A 414 9.63 -15.62 -3.11
N LEU A 415 9.35 -16.68 -2.33
CA LEU A 415 9.88 -16.81 -0.98
C LEU A 415 11.39 -17.06 -0.96
N THR A 416 11.86 -18.01 -1.77
CA THR A 416 13.27 -18.41 -1.78
C THR A 416 14.17 -17.30 -2.31
N VAL A 417 13.83 -16.70 -3.45
CA VAL A 417 14.64 -15.63 -4.05
C VAL A 417 14.68 -14.39 -3.15
N SER A 418 13.55 -14.01 -2.56
CA SER A 418 13.52 -12.89 -1.62
C SER A 418 14.39 -13.15 -0.40
N ALA A 419 14.30 -14.34 0.20
CA ALA A 419 15.07 -14.70 1.39
C ALA A 419 16.58 -14.70 1.09
N LEU A 420 16.98 -15.25 -0.06
CA LEU A 420 18.36 -15.26 -0.53
C LEU A 420 18.92 -13.85 -0.70
N LEU A 421 18.18 -12.96 -1.39
CA LEU A 421 18.63 -11.60 -1.65
C LEU A 421 18.74 -10.77 -0.36
N ILE A 422 17.76 -10.89 0.55
CA ILE A 422 17.79 -10.20 1.84
C ILE A 422 18.98 -10.71 2.67
N SER A 423 19.12 -12.03 2.80
CA SER A 423 20.23 -12.64 3.54
C SER A 423 21.60 -12.27 2.95
N LEU A 424 21.71 -12.18 1.62
CA LEU A 424 22.93 -11.72 0.95
C LEU A 424 23.25 -10.28 1.36
N GLY A 425 22.26 -9.38 1.33
CA GLY A 425 22.42 -8.00 1.80
C GLY A 425 22.88 -7.92 3.25
N THR A 426 22.19 -8.63 4.16
CA THR A 426 22.54 -8.73 5.58
C THR A 426 23.98 -9.23 5.78
N SER A 427 24.40 -10.25 5.01
CA SER A 427 25.77 -10.79 5.09
C SER A 427 26.85 -9.78 4.64
N LEU A 428 26.49 -8.85 3.77
CA LEU A 428 27.35 -7.75 3.31
C LEU A 428 27.25 -6.51 4.21
N LYS A 429 26.50 -6.59 5.33
CA LYS A 429 26.16 -5.44 6.19
C LYS A 429 25.50 -4.29 5.42
N LEU A 430 24.77 -4.61 4.36
CA LEU A 430 23.98 -3.65 3.58
C LEU A 430 22.52 -3.84 3.97
N PRO A 431 21.92 -2.91 4.75
CA PRO A 431 20.53 -3.03 5.14
C PRO A 431 19.67 -2.86 3.90
N LEU A 432 18.96 -3.92 3.52
CA LEU A 432 18.04 -3.88 2.40
C LEU A 432 16.62 -3.70 2.91
N SER A 433 15.79 -3.03 2.12
CA SER A 433 14.36 -3.01 2.40
C SER A 433 13.76 -4.36 2.05
N THR A 434 13.32 -5.10 3.08
CA THR A 434 12.66 -6.40 2.86
C THR A 434 11.38 -6.22 2.06
N THR A 435 10.59 -5.18 2.36
CA THR A 435 9.39 -4.76 1.60
C THR A 435 9.69 -4.48 0.13
N TYR A 436 10.82 -3.84 -0.19
CA TYR A 436 11.13 -3.55 -1.60
C TYR A 436 11.56 -4.82 -2.33
N VAL A 437 12.41 -5.64 -1.70
CA VAL A 437 12.92 -6.87 -2.31
C VAL A 437 11.77 -7.85 -2.57
N THR A 438 10.93 -8.12 -1.57
CA THR A 438 9.82 -9.09 -1.69
C THR A 438 8.80 -8.64 -2.74
N PHE A 439 8.41 -7.37 -2.72
CA PHE A 439 7.49 -6.80 -3.70
C PHE A 439 8.08 -6.87 -5.11
N MET A 440 9.35 -6.49 -5.29
CA MET A 440 9.97 -6.48 -6.61
C MET A 440 10.23 -7.88 -7.16
N VAL A 441 10.57 -8.86 -6.32
CA VAL A 441 10.60 -10.27 -6.72
C VAL A 441 9.20 -10.71 -7.17
N ALA A 442 8.15 -10.42 -6.40
CA ALA A 442 6.78 -10.80 -6.75
C ALA A 442 6.28 -10.14 -8.06
N MET A 443 6.67 -8.89 -8.32
CA MET A 443 6.40 -8.19 -9.57
C MET A 443 7.23 -8.77 -10.73
N GLY A 444 8.49 -9.11 -10.48
CA GLY A 444 9.37 -9.76 -11.47
C GLY A 444 8.85 -11.14 -11.87
N THR A 445 8.39 -11.96 -10.92
CA THR A 445 7.77 -13.25 -11.20
C THR A 445 6.43 -13.10 -11.91
N SER A 446 5.63 -12.08 -11.57
CA SER A 446 4.39 -11.72 -12.27
C SER A 446 4.62 -11.41 -13.74
N LEU A 447 5.66 -10.63 -14.03
CA LEU A 447 6.05 -10.31 -15.40
C LEU A 447 6.50 -11.56 -16.17
N ALA A 448 7.32 -12.41 -15.54
CA ALA A 448 7.77 -13.66 -16.15
C ALA A 448 6.61 -14.59 -16.50
N ASP A 449 5.59 -14.65 -15.64
CA ASP A 449 4.36 -15.42 -15.86
C ASP A 449 3.43 -14.83 -16.94
N ARG A 450 3.83 -13.75 -17.61
CA ARG A 450 3.03 -13.03 -18.62
C ARG A 450 1.69 -12.56 -18.08
N ALA A 451 1.58 -12.34 -16.77
CA ALA A 451 0.35 -11.84 -16.14
C ALA A 451 0.03 -10.39 -16.57
N TRP A 452 1.01 -9.66 -17.13
CA TRP A 452 0.86 -8.28 -17.58
C TRP A 452 0.39 -8.26 -19.04
N GLY A 453 -0.90 -8.50 -19.26
CA GLY A 453 -1.52 -8.47 -20.58
C GLY A 453 -1.49 -7.07 -21.21
N ARG A 454 -1.77 -6.98 -22.52
CA ARG A 454 -1.79 -5.69 -23.24
C ARG A 454 -2.76 -4.67 -22.62
N GLU A 455 -3.83 -5.15 -22.01
CA GLU A 455 -4.88 -4.33 -21.40
C GLU A 455 -4.53 -3.86 -19.98
N SER A 456 -3.70 -4.61 -19.24
CA SER A 456 -3.37 -4.32 -17.84
C SER A 456 -1.94 -3.80 -17.62
N ALA A 457 -1.01 -4.06 -18.55
CA ALA A 457 0.42 -3.77 -18.38
C ALA A 457 0.71 -2.29 -18.08
N VAL A 458 0.02 -1.36 -18.74
CA VAL A 458 0.24 0.09 -18.52
C VAL A 458 -0.16 0.48 -17.10
N TYR A 459 -1.26 -0.07 -16.59
CA TYR A 459 -1.79 0.24 -15.27
C TYR A 459 -0.93 -0.41 -14.17
N ARG A 460 -0.51 -1.68 -14.35
CA ARG A 460 0.40 -2.38 -13.43
C ARG A 460 1.76 -1.70 -13.32
N ILE A 461 2.38 -1.31 -14.45
CA ILE A 461 3.63 -0.55 -14.44
C ILE A 461 3.43 0.79 -13.75
N THR A 462 2.28 1.45 -13.95
CA THR A 462 1.99 2.70 -13.23
C THR A 462 1.89 2.46 -11.72
N GLY A 463 1.27 1.35 -11.30
CA GLY A 463 1.26 0.92 -9.90
C GLY A 463 2.68 0.76 -9.35
N VAL A 464 3.55 0.00 -10.03
CA VAL A 464 4.97 -0.18 -9.64
C VAL A 464 5.69 1.16 -9.51
N LEU A 465 5.55 2.06 -10.50
CA LEU A 465 6.18 3.38 -10.47
C LEU A 465 5.64 4.27 -9.33
N THR A 466 4.34 4.19 -9.06
CA THR A 466 3.70 4.96 -7.98
C THR A 466 4.18 4.47 -6.61
N VAL A 467 4.31 3.15 -6.45
CA VAL A 467 4.86 2.53 -5.24
C VAL A 467 6.33 2.95 -5.03
N ILE A 468 7.18 2.87 -6.06
CA ILE A 468 8.58 3.36 -6.00
C ILE A 468 8.64 4.87 -5.71
N GLY A 469 7.72 5.65 -6.27
CA GLY A 469 7.61 7.08 -5.97
C GLY A 469 7.23 7.34 -4.51
N GLY A 470 6.28 6.58 -3.98
CA GLY A 470 5.88 6.66 -2.56
C GLY A 470 7.05 6.34 -1.62
N TRP A 471 7.84 5.34 -1.95
CA TRP A 471 9.06 4.94 -1.23
C TRP A 471 10.13 6.05 -1.17
N LEU A 472 10.33 6.77 -2.27
CA LEU A 472 11.21 7.94 -2.31
C LEU A 472 10.66 9.09 -1.46
N MET A 473 9.33 9.29 -1.48
CA MET A 473 8.69 10.30 -0.63
C MET A 473 8.80 9.96 0.86
N THR A 474 8.70 8.68 1.24
CA THR A 474 8.91 8.23 2.62
C THR A 474 10.30 8.62 3.12
N ALA A 475 11.35 8.37 2.33
CA ALA A 475 12.71 8.75 2.68
C ALA A 475 12.86 10.26 2.93
N LEU A 476 12.26 11.09 2.06
CA LEU A 476 12.29 12.54 2.20
C LEU A 476 11.55 13.02 3.45
N VAL A 477 10.36 12.47 3.71
CA VAL A 477 9.57 12.79 4.90
C VAL A 477 10.29 12.36 6.18
N ALA A 478 10.82 11.14 6.22
CA ALA A 478 11.59 10.59 7.34
C ALA A 478 12.77 11.50 7.70
N PHE A 479 13.58 11.87 6.70
CA PHE A 479 14.68 12.81 6.88
C PHE A 479 14.23 14.17 7.39
N THR A 480 13.21 14.76 6.77
CA THR A 480 12.77 16.13 7.08
C THR A 480 12.14 16.21 8.48
N VAL A 481 11.27 15.27 8.83
CA VAL A 481 10.62 15.24 10.15
C VAL A 481 11.66 14.98 11.23
N SER A 482 12.56 14.01 11.03
CA SER A 482 13.60 13.72 12.01
C SER A 482 14.56 14.89 12.20
N LEU A 483 14.87 15.63 11.14
CA LEU A 483 15.63 16.87 11.22
C LEU A 483 14.91 17.93 12.07
N ILE A 484 13.61 18.14 11.86
CA ILE A 484 12.81 19.11 12.63
C ILE A 484 12.73 18.70 14.11
N VAL A 485 12.46 17.42 14.39
CA VAL A 485 12.39 16.88 15.76
C VAL A 485 13.76 17.00 16.44
N GLY A 486 14.84 16.64 15.75
CA GLY A 486 16.20 16.78 16.24
C GLY A 486 16.55 18.22 16.61
N LEU A 487 16.28 19.19 15.73
CA LEU A 487 16.50 20.61 16.02
C LEU A 487 15.66 21.07 17.22
N THR A 488 14.39 20.64 17.29
CA THR A 488 13.49 20.99 18.40
C THR A 488 14.03 20.48 19.74
N LEU A 489 14.55 19.25 19.79
CA LEU A 489 15.18 18.69 20.98
C LEU A 489 16.47 19.43 21.35
N MET A 490 17.31 19.79 20.37
CA MET A 490 18.56 20.50 20.62
C MET A 490 18.32 21.90 21.19
N TYR A 491 17.38 22.69 20.63
CA TYR A 491 17.06 24.03 21.14
C TYR A 491 16.24 24.00 22.43
N GLY A 492 15.21 23.14 22.50
CA GLY A 492 14.26 23.12 23.61
C GLY A 492 14.67 22.23 24.80
N LYS A 493 15.74 21.44 24.66
CA LYS A 493 16.30 20.56 25.70
C LYS A 493 15.19 19.72 26.37
N VAL A 494 15.15 19.73 27.71
CA VAL A 494 14.21 18.93 28.51
C VAL A 494 12.75 19.30 28.25
N TYR A 495 12.44 20.58 28.01
CA TYR A 495 11.06 21.01 27.75
C TYR A 495 10.53 20.46 26.42
N ALA A 496 11.39 20.41 25.39
CA ALA A 496 11.05 19.80 24.12
C ALA A 496 10.80 18.30 24.25
N VAL A 497 11.55 17.58 25.09
CA VAL A 497 11.31 16.15 25.36
C VAL A 497 9.88 15.93 25.84
N TYR A 498 9.43 16.63 26.89
CA TYR A 498 8.08 16.46 27.41
C TYR A 498 7.00 16.88 26.41
N GLY A 499 7.20 17.99 25.70
CA GLY A 499 6.25 18.47 24.68
C GLY A 499 6.09 17.51 23.52
N LEU A 500 7.19 16.94 23.01
CA LEU A 500 7.17 15.97 21.91
C LEU A 500 6.56 14.64 22.34
N LEU A 501 6.82 14.16 23.56
CA LEU A 501 6.18 12.94 24.07
C LEU A 501 4.67 13.10 24.23
N LEU A 502 4.21 14.27 24.70
CA LEU A 502 2.79 14.59 24.73
C LEU A 502 2.18 14.63 23.32
N LEU A 503 2.88 15.23 22.36
CA LEU A 503 2.46 15.28 20.96
C LEU A 503 2.31 13.86 20.37
N VAL A 504 3.29 12.99 20.59
CA VAL A 504 3.22 11.58 20.14
C VAL A 504 1.99 10.90 20.70
N LEU A 505 1.71 11.05 22.01
CA LEU A 505 0.53 10.45 22.64
C LEU A 505 -0.78 10.94 22.00
N ILE A 506 -0.90 12.24 21.74
CA ILE A 506 -2.07 12.85 21.09
C ILE A 506 -2.26 12.30 19.68
N LEU A 507 -1.17 12.23 18.90
CA LEU A 507 -1.20 11.74 17.52
C LEU A 507 -1.62 10.27 17.46
N LEU A 508 -1.06 9.41 18.32
CA LEU A 508 -1.43 7.99 18.38
C LEU A 508 -2.93 7.81 18.68
N ILE A 509 -3.50 8.60 19.60
CA ILE A 509 -4.94 8.57 19.92
C ILE A 509 -5.77 9.02 18.70
N GLN A 510 -5.35 10.09 18.04
CA GLN A 510 -6.03 10.63 16.86
C GLN A 510 -6.03 9.63 15.70
N PHE A 511 -4.88 9.04 15.38
CA PHE A 511 -4.75 8.07 14.29
C PHE A 511 -5.49 6.77 14.58
N ALA A 512 -5.49 6.28 15.82
CA ALA A 512 -6.32 5.15 16.22
C ALA A 512 -7.83 5.42 15.99
N SER A 513 -8.30 6.64 16.27
CA SER A 513 -9.68 7.05 16.01
C SER A 513 -9.99 7.13 14.51
N VAL A 514 -9.07 7.68 13.70
CA VAL A 514 -9.19 7.73 12.23
C VAL A 514 -9.23 6.32 11.64
N HIS A 515 -8.31 5.45 12.05
CA HIS A 515 -8.26 4.07 11.61
C HIS A 515 -9.59 3.34 11.90
N ARG A 516 -10.12 3.46 13.12
CA ARG A 516 -11.40 2.86 13.51
C ARG A 516 -12.58 3.39 12.69
N LYS A 517 -12.59 4.68 12.33
CA LYS A 517 -13.61 5.25 11.44
C LYS A 517 -13.49 4.71 10.02
N ARG A 518 -12.26 4.49 9.52
CA ARG A 518 -12.01 3.90 8.20
C ARG A 518 -12.41 2.43 8.14
N GLU A 519 -12.00 1.63 9.12
CA GLU A 519 -12.40 0.21 9.21
C GLU A 519 -13.92 0.05 9.21
N LYS A 520 -14.65 0.90 9.96
CA LYS A 520 -16.12 0.90 9.94
C LYS A 520 -16.70 1.23 8.57
N LYS A 521 -16.11 2.19 7.84
CA LYS A 521 -16.55 2.56 6.48
C LYS A 521 -16.24 1.45 5.47
N GLU A 522 -15.09 0.80 5.56
CA GLU A 522 -14.71 -0.31 4.67
C GLU A 522 -15.50 -1.59 4.94
N ALA A 523 -15.79 -1.89 6.22
CA ALA A 523 -16.66 -3.00 6.61
C ALA A 523 -18.08 -2.81 6.09
N ALA A 524 -18.62 -1.58 6.16
CA ALA A 524 -19.93 -1.24 5.60
C ALA A 524 -19.99 -1.32 4.06
N LYS A 525 -18.85 -1.15 3.37
CA LYS A 525 -18.73 -1.34 1.92
C LYS A 525 -18.53 -2.80 1.50
N SER A 526 -17.95 -3.63 2.36
CA SER A 526 -17.64 -5.04 2.06
C SER A 526 -18.78 -6.01 2.38
N SER A 527 -19.86 -5.54 3.04
CA SER A 527 -20.96 -6.38 3.52
C SER A 527 -22.04 -6.70 2.49
N THR A 528 -21.96 -6.20 1.26
CA THR A 528 -22.94 -6.48 0.19
C THR A 528 -22.29 -7.15 -1.01
N ILE A 529 -21.67 -8.33 -0.83
CA ILE A 529 -21.55 -9.27 -1.96
C ILE A 529 -22.88 -10.00 -2.02
N LEU A 530 -23.84 -9.38 -2.68
CA LEU A 530 -25.18 -9.92 -2.83
C LEU A 530 -25.13 -11.04 -3.86
N THR A 531 -25.40 -12.27 -3.43
CA THR A 531 -25.54 -13.44 -4.31
C THR A 531 -26.99 -13.69 -4.73
N ASN A 532 -27.93 -12.89 -4.24
CA ASN A 532 -29.36 -13.00 -4.52
C ASN A 532 -29.82 -11.86 -5.43
N GLU A 533 -30.48 -12.20 -6.54
CA GLU A 533 -30.94 -11.29 -7.59
C GLU A 533 -31.89 -10.20 -7.06
N ASP A 534 -32.82 -10.55 -6.17
CA ASP A 534 -33.75 -9.61 -5.54
C ASP A 534 -33.04 -8.60 -4.63
N ALA A 535 -31.99 -9.06 -3.94
CA ALA A 535 -31.21 -8.19 -3.07
C ALA A 535 -30.39 -7.20 -3.89
N ILE A 536 -29.78 -7.65 -5.00
CA ILE A 536 -29.06 -6.78 -5.95
C ILE A 536 -30.02 -5.72 -6.50
N LEU A 537 -31.22 -6.14 -6.89
CA LEU A 537 -32.23 -5.24 -7.41
C LEU A 537 -32.68 -4.19 -6.38
N HIS A 538 -32.87 -4.60 -5.14
CA HIS A 538 -33.19 -3.71 -4.03
C HIS A 538 -32.06 -2.71 -3.77
N GLU A 539 -30.80 -3.15 -3.70
CA GLU A 539 -29.64 -2.27 -3.50
C GLU A 539 -29.47 -1.28 -4.66
N CYS A 540 -29.62 -1.74 -5.90
CA CYS A 540 -29.61 -0.90 -7.10
C CYS A 540 -30.68 0.20 -7.03
N THR A 541 -31.88 -0.17 -6.58
CA THR A 541 -33.02 0.74 -6.48
C THR A 541 -32.80 1.80 -5.39
N GLU A 542 -32.29 1.39 -4.22
CA GLU A 542 -31.92 2.31 -3.14
C GLU A 542 -30.76 3.24 -3.53
N LEU A 543 -29.77 2.74 -4.25
CA LEU A 543 -28.66 3.54 -4.80
C LEU A 543 -29.16 4.62 -5.76
N VAL A 544 -30.09 4.28 -6.65
CA VAL A 544 -30.72 5.23 -7.58
C VAL A 544 -31.49 6.29 -6.80
N LYS A 545 -32.35 5.88 -5.88
CA LYS A 545 -33.16 6.78 -5.04
C LYS A 545 -32.27 7.81 -4.34
N ARG A 546 -31.27 7.31 -3.60
CA ARG A 546 -30.31 8.15 -2.87
C ARG A 546 -29.51 9.09 -3.77
N THR A 547 -29.14 8.65 -4.97
CA THR A 547 -28.38 9.47 -5.93
C THR A 547 -29.22 10.63 -6.44
N ILE A 548 -30.48 10.38 -6.79
CA ILE A 548 -31.40 11.42 -7.25
C ILE A 548 -31.71 12.40 -6.11
N GLU A 549 -32.01 11.92 -4.90
CA GLU A 549 -32.22 12.77 -3.71
C GLU A 549 -31.03 13.68 -3.43
N THR A 550 -29.82 13.11 -3.42
CA THR A 550 -28.58 13.85 -3.16
C THR A 550 -28.35 14.89 -4.25
N THR A 551 -28.61 14.55 -5.52
CA THR A 551 -28.48 15.47 -6.66
C THR A 551 -29.46 16.63 -6.55
N ILE A 552 -30.74 16.36 -6.27
CA ILE A 552 -31.77 17.39 -6.11
C ILE A 552 -31.42 18.32 -4.94
N ARG A 553 -31.01 17.75 -3.79
CA ARG A 553 -30.59 18.52 -2.62
C ARG A 553 -29.42 19.45 -2.93
N ILE A 554 -28.33 18.92 -3.49
CA ILE A 554 -27.14 19.71 -3.83
C ILE A 554 -27.49 20.79 -4.87
N PHE A 555 -28.31 20.45 -5.87
CA PHE A 555 -28.73 21.40 -6.89
C PHE A 555 -29.51 22.57 -6.27
N ARG A 556 -30.54 22.27 -5.46
CA ARG A 556 -31.33 23.28 -4.76
C ARG A 556 -30.48 24.15 -3.84
N GLU A 557 -29.66 23.54 -2.99
CA GLU A 557 -28.76 24.27 -2.08
C GLU A 557 -27.73 25.13 -2.82
N THR A 558 -27.35 24.76 -4.05
CA THR A 558 -26.47 25.56 -4.90
C THR A 558 -27.18 26.82 -5.38
N ILE A 559 -28.45 26.74 -5.76
CA ILE A 559 -29.27 27.91 -6.12
C ILE A 559 -29.46 28.83 -4.91
N ASP A 560 -29.76 28.25 -3.74
CA ASP A 560 -29.87 29.03 -2.50
C ASP A 560 -28.56 29.73 -2.13
N ALA A 561 -27.43 29.03 -2.26
CA ALA A 561 -26.11 29.59 -1.97
C ALA A 561 -25.66 30.64 -2.99
N LEU A 562 -26.14 30.56 -4.24
CA LEU A 562 -25.99 31.63 -5.24
C LEU A 562 -26.83 32.86 -4.88
N HIS A 563 -28.02 32.67 -4.31
CA HIS A 563 -28.85 33.78 -3.83
C HIS A 563 -28.22 34.51 -2.64
N THR A 564 -27.64 33.77 -1.68
CA THR A 564 -27.01 34.35 -0.49
C THR A 564 -25.52 34.69 -0.66
N GLU A 565 -24.96 34.43 -1.84
CA GLU A 565 -23.52 34.59 -2.16
C GLU A 565 -22.57 33.85 -1.20
N ASP A 566 -23.01 32.72 -0.64
CA ASP A 566 -22.23 31.95 0.35
C ASP A 566 -21.12 31.11 -0.31
N ARG A 567 -19.93 31.71 -0.39
CA ARG A 567 -18.70 31.08 -0.92
C ARG A 567 -18.35 29.77 -0.23
N LYS A 568 -18.49 29.71 1.10
CA LYS A 568 -18.08 28.55 1.87
C LYS A 568 -19.03 27.38 1.60
N LYS A 569 -20.33 27.66 1.54
CA LYS A 569 -21.35 26.66 1.19
C LYS A 569 -21.17 26.16 -0.24
N LEU A 570 -20.97 27.04 -1.23
CA LEU A 570 -20.70 26.64 -2.62
C LEU A 570 -19.45 25.77 -2.76
N ARG A 571 -18.35 26.11 -2.08
CA ARG A 571 -17.13 25.28 -2.07
C ARG A 571 -17.39 23.89 -1.48
N ASN A 572 -18.19 23.79 -0.42
CA ASN A 572 -18.53 22.51 0.20
C ASN A 572 -19.44 21.68 -0.70
N LEU A 573 -20.44 22.30 -1.34
CA LEU A 573 -21.33 21.64 -2.31
C LEU A 573 -20.57 21.13 -3.53
N TYR A 574 -19.62 21.91 -4.06
CA TYR A 574 -18.72 21.47 -5.13
C TYR A 574 -17.91 20.24 -4.74
N LYS A 575 -17.28 20.25 -3.55
CA LYS A 575 -16.55 19.08 -3.05
C LYS A 575 -17.45 17.86 -2.89
N GLU A 576 -18.68 18.04 -2.44
CA GLU A 576 -19.64 16.95 -2.30
C GLU A 576 -20.05 16.37 -3.66
N ALA A 577 -20.36 17.23 -4.64
CA ALA A 577 -20.67 16.82 -6.01
C ALA A 577 -19.48 16.15 -6.72
N ASP A 578 -18.26 16.65 -6.52
CA ASP A 578 -17.04 16.05 -7.06
C ASP A 578 -16.79 14.66 -6.48
N ASN A 579 -16.97 14.49 -5.16
CA ASN A 579 -16.90 13.19 -4.51
C ASN A 579 -17.94 12.20 -5.06
N LEU A 580 -19.19 12.63 -5.22
CA LEU A 580 -20.26 11.82 -5.81
C LEU A 580 -19.92 11.39 -7.24
N ASN A 581 -19.38 12.33 -8.05
CA ASN A 581 -18.94 12.04 -9.40
C ASN A 581 -17.77 11.04 -9.43
N ASN A 582 -16.79 11.20 -8.54
CA ASN A 582 -15.66 10.28 -8.46
C ASN A 582 -16.10 8.88 -8.00
N GLU A 583 -17.05 8.77 -7.07
CA GLU A 583 -17.63 7.49 -6.66
C GLU A 583 -18.30 6.77 -7.85
N TRP A 584 -19.16 7.45 -8.61
CA TRP A 584 -19.82 6.83 -9.76
C TRP A 584 -18.86 6.55 -10.92
N LYS A 585 -17.85 7.40 -11.12
CA LYS A 585 -16.78 7.17 -12.10
C LYS A 585 -15.99 5.91 -11.75
N ASP A 586 -15.65 5.71 -10.48
CA ASP A 586 -14.94 4.53 -10.01
C ASP A 586 -15.81 3.29 -10.17
N LYS A 587 -17.10 3.34 -9.77
CA LYS A 587 -18.04 2.24 -10.01
C LYS A 587 -18.09 1.84 -11.48
N ARG A 588 -18.21 2.81 -12.38
CA ARG A 588 -18.26 2.62 -13.83
C ARG A 588 -17.00 1.96 -14.39
N ASN A 589 -15.83 2.48 -14.01
CA ASN A 589 -14.56 2.01 -14.57
C ASN A 589 -14.12 0.67 -13.99
N TYR A 590 -14.54 0.37 -12.76
CA TYR A 590 -13.92 -0.68 -11.97
C TYR A 590 -14.92 -1.73 -11.46
N GLU A 591 -16.10 -1.36 -10.97
CA GLU A 591 -17.01 -2.29 -10.28
C GLU A 591 -18.03 -2.96 -11.21
N VAL A 592 -18.32 -2.37 -12.37
CA VAL A 592 -19.32 -2.90 -13.32
C VAL A 592 -19.02 -4.34 -13.73
N LEU A 593 -17.86 -4.56 -14.34
CA LEU A 593 -17.51 -5.88 -14.89
C LEU A 593 -17.39 -6.96 -13.82
N PRO A 594 -16.73 -6.74 -12.66
CA PRO A 594 -16.73 -7.72 -11.58
C PRO A 594 -18.14 -8.05 -11.11
N THR A 595 -19.03 -7.08 -10.94
CA THR A 595 -20.41 -7.34 -10.51
C THR A 595 -21.15 -8.20 -11.53
N LEU A 596 -20.98 -7.94 -12.83
CA LEU A 596 -21.54 -8.76 -13.91
C LEU A 596 -21.03 -10.20 -13.91
N GLN A 597 -19.74 -10.42 -13.61
CA GLN A 597 -19.17 -11.77 -13.52
C GLN A 597 -19.69 -12.59 -12.33
N HIS A 598 -20.23 -11.93 -11.29
CA HIS A 598 -20.79 -12.60 -10.11
C HIS A 598 -22.29 -12.89 -10.24
N LEU A 599 -23.00 -12.22 -11.15
CA LEU A 599 -24.40 -12.49 -11.47
C LEU A 599 -24.54 -13.88 -12.07
N GLN A 600 -25.63 -14.58 -11.71
CA GLN A 600 -25.93 -15.89 -12.29
C GLN A 600 -26.24 -15.73 -13.79
N SER A 601 -25.96 -16.76 -14.59
CA SER A 601 -26.17 -16.75 -16.04
C SER A 601 -27.61 -16.49 -16.48
N GLY A 602 -28.60 -16.63 -15.58
CA GLY A 602 -30.01 -16.28 -15.81
C GLY A 602 -30.37 -14.79 -15.60
N ALA A 603 -29.49 -13.99 -15.00
CA ALA A 603 -29.76 -12.61 -14.56
C ALA A 603 -29.34 -11.53 -15.59
N LEU A 604 -29.41 -11.83 -16.89
CA LEU A 604 -28.90 -10.94 -17.95
C LEU A 604 -29.57 -9.55 -17.93
N GLU A 605 -30.89 -9.51 -17.71
CA GLU A 605 -31.69 -8.29 -17.61
C GLU A 605 -31.29 -7.42 -16.40
N ILE A 606 -31.01 -8.05 -15.25
CA ILE A 606 -30.53 -7.36 -14.05
C ILE A 606 -29.11 -6.82 -14.29
N GLY A 607 -28.25 -7.59 -14.97
CA GLY A 607 -26.93 -7.14 -15.38
C GLY A 607 -26.99 -5.91 -16.31
N GLN A 608 -27.85 -5.95 -17.32
CA GLN A 608 -28.08 -4.80 -18.21
C GLN A 608 -28.61 -3.58 -17.44
N TYR A 609 -29.57 -3.78 -16.53
CA TYR A 609 -30.11 -2.72 -15.69
C TYR A 609 -29.02 -2.09 -14.80
N TYR A 610 -28.14 -2.90 -14.21
CA TYR A 610 -27.03 -2.42 -13.39
C TYR A 610 -26.05 -1.55 -14.16
N VAL A 611 -25.65 -1.95 -15.38
CA VAL A 611 -24.79 -1.13 -16.25
C VAL A 611 -25.43 0.23 -16.52
N GLN A 612 -26.71 0.23 -16.87
CA GLN A 612 -27.47 1.46 -17.15
C GLN A 612 -27.54 2.38 -15.92
N ILE A 613 -27.77 1.82 -14.72
CA ILE A 613 -27.77 2.61 -13.48
C ILE A 613 -26.44 3.31 -13.27
N VAL A 614 -25.34 2.58 -13.41
CA VAL A 614 -24.00 3.11 -13.17
C VAL A 614 -23.67 4.22 -14.18
N ASP A 615 -23.96 4.00 -15.47
CA ASP A 615 -23.70 4.99 -16.52
C ASP A 615 -24.55 6.27 -16.34
N PHE A 616 -25.86 6.12 -16.13
CA PHE A 616 -26.74 7.29 -15.98
C PHE A 616 -26.46 8.05 -14.68
N SER A 617 -26.16 7.35 -13.59
CA SER A 617 -25.77 8.00 -12.32
C SER A 617 -24.44 8.74 -12.45
N HIS A 618 -23.48 8.19 -13.21
CA HIS A 618 -22.23 8.90 -13.52
C HIS A 618 -22.49 10.19 -14.30
N GLU A 619 -23.31 10.16 -15.35
CA GLU A 619 -23.62 11.39 -16.12
C GLU A 619 -24.39 12.43 -15.28
N ILE A 620 -25.34 12.01 -14.43
CA ILE A 620 -26.02 12.92 -13.47
C ILE A 620 -25.00 13.60 -12.56
N SER A 621 -24.12 12.82 -11.92
CA SER A 621 -23.13 13.34 -10.99
C SER A 621 -22.11 14.26 -11.66
N LYS A 622 -21.75 13.98 -12.91
CA LYS A 622 -20.86 14.82 -13.74
C LYS A 622 -21.51 16.16 -14.04
N SER A 623 -22.76 16.19 -14.50
CA SER A 623 -23.49 17.44 -14.73
C SER A 623 -23.66 18.26 -13.45
N LEU A 624 -23.96 17.61 -12.32
CA LEU A 624 -24.02 18.27 -11.01
C LEU A 624 -22.67 18.88 -10.60
N ARG A 625 -21.55 18.18 -10.86
CA ARG A 625 -20.20 18.72 -10.65
C ARG A 625 -19.96 19.97 -11.50
N VAL A 626 -20.36 19.95 -12.77
CA VAL A 626 -20.21 21.12 -13.66
C VAL A 626 -21.02 22.32 -13.15
N ILE A 627 -22.27 22.10 -12.71
CA ILE A 627 -23.12 23.15 -12.12
C ILE A 627 -22.43 23.75 -10.88
N THR A 628 -22.06 22.92 -9.93
CA THR A 628 -21.48 23.37 -8.65
C THR A 628 -20.11 24.03 -8.83
N GLU A 629 -19.27 23.50 -9.73
CA GLU A 629 -17.96 24.08 -10.06
C GLU A 629 -18.11 25.46 -10.72
N ALA A 630 -19.02 25.59 -11.69
CA ALA A 630 -19.27 26.85 -12.37
C ALA A 630 -19.83 27.91 -11.41
N SER A 631 -20.80 27.54 -10.56
CA SER A 631 -21.38 28.41 -9.54
C SER A 631 -20.36 28.85 -8.49
N HIS A 632 -19.51 27.94 -8.02
CA HIS A 632 -18.43 28.24 -7.09
C HIS A 632 -17.43 29.25 -7.68
N LYS A 633 -16.94 28.98 -8.90
CA LYS A 633 -16.02 29.87 -9.62
C LYS A 633 -16.64 31.24 -9.89
N TYR A 634 -17.93 31.28 -10.18
CA TYR A 634 -18.64 32.52 -10.46
C TYR A 634 -18.61 33.49 -9.27
N ILE A 635 -18.93 33.00 -8.07
CA ILE A 635 -18.88 33.81 -6.85
C ILE A 635 -17.44 34.10 -6.41
N GLU A 636 -16.49 33.16 -6.60
CA GLU A 636 -15.06 33.45 -6.33
C GLU A 636 -14.51 34.60 -7.19
N ASN A 637 -15.00 34.71 -8.43
CA ASN A 637 -14.61 35.79 -9.34
C ASN A 637 -15.37 37.11 -9.11
N ASN A 638 -16.18 37.22 -8.05
CA ASN A 638 -17.00 38.40 -7.72
C ASN A 638 -17.89 38.88 -8.89
N HIS A 639 -18.46 37.97 -9.67
CA HIS A 639 -19.41 38.33 -10.72
C HIS A 639 -20.76 38.77 -10.12
N GLU A 640 -21.53 39.57 -10.87
CA GLU A 640 -22.81 40.13 -10.43
C GLU A 640 -23.83 39.04 -10.03
N PRO A 641 -24.59 39.22 -8.94
CA PRO A 641 -25.56 38.23 -8.50
C PRO A 641 -26.69 38.01 -9.52
N PHE A 642 -27.39 36.88 -9.41
CA PHE A 642 -28.60 36.63 -10.19
C PHE A 642 -29.73 37.55 -9.77
N SER A 643 -30.57 37.95 -10.73
CA SER A 643 -31.82 38.62 -10.41
C SER A 643 -32.78 37.66 -9.70
N GLN A 644 -33.71 38.21 -8.91
CA GLN A 644 -34.70 37.39 -8.21
C GLN A 644 -35.53 36.54 -9.19
N GLU A 645 -35.83 37.07 -10.38
CA GLU A 645 -36.54 36.30 -11.39
C GLU A 645 -35.72 35.12 -11.92
N GLN A 646 -34.41 35.29 -12.13
CA GLN A 646 -33.53 34.20 -12.56
C GLN A 646 -33.45 33.11 -11.49
N LEU A 647 -33.35 33.49 -10.21
CA LEU A 647 -33.35 32.53 -9.11
C LEU A 647 -34.68 31.78 -9.02
N ASN A 648 -35.81 32.47 -9.17
CA ASN A 648 -37.14 31.84 -9.20
C ASN A 648 -37.29 30.88 -10.39
N ASP A 649 -36.78 31.25 -11.57
CA ASP A 649 -36.78 30.39 -12.75
C ASP A 649 -36.00 29.10 -12.50
N LEU A 650 -34.80 29.19 -11.91
CA LEU A 650 -33.99 28.01 -11.56
C LEU A 650 -34.64 27.17 -10.47
N MET A 651 -35.26 27.80 -9.46
CA MET A 651 -35.98 27.09 -8.40
C MET A 651 -37.19 26.32 -8.94
N THR A 652 -37.88 26.87 -9.96
CA THR A 652 -38.99 26.17 -10.64
C THR A 652 -38.52 24.85 -11.28
N VAL A 653 -37.29 24.79 -11.79
CA VAL A 653 -36.68 23.54 -12.28
C VAL A 653 -36.45 22.56 -11.14
N CYS A 654 -35.93 23.02 -10.00
CA CYS A 654 -35.73 22.19 -8.81
C CYS A 654 -37.06 21.58 -8.32
N ASP A 655 -38.11 22.39 -8.24
CA ASP A 655 -39.43 21.94 -7.78
C ASP A 655 -40.04 20.91 -8.73
N ALA A 656 -39.85 21.09 -10.05
CA ALA A 656 -40.28 20.11 -11.04
C ALA A 656 -39.52 18.77 -10.91
N PHE A 657 -38.23 18.80 -10.54
CA PHE A 657 -37.46 17.58 -10.27
C PHE A 657 -37.97 16.86 -9.01
N VAL A 658 -38.25 17.62 -7.94
CA VAL A 658 -38.81 17.07 -6.69
C VAL A 658 -40.16 16.39 -6.95
N ASP A 659 -41.04 17.03 -7.72
CA ASP A 659 -42.37 16.46 -8.03
C ASP A 659 -42.26 15.13 -8.78
N VAL A 660 -41.44 15.07 -9.84
CA VAL A 660 -41.20 13.83 -10.59
C VAL A 660 -40.54 12.76 -9.73
N PHE A 661 -39.57 13.14 -8.90
CA PHE A 661 -38.87 12.21 -8.03
C PHE A 661 -39.78 11.60 -6.97
N ASN A 662 -40.64 12.41 -6.32
CA ASN A 662 -41.56 11.92 -5.30
C ASN A 662 -42.57 10.90 -5.88
N GLU A 663 -43.06 11.14 -7.09
CA GLU A 663 -43.96 10.20 -7.77
C GLU A 663 -43.23 8.91 -8.16
N TYR A 664 -41.99 9.01 -8.64
CA TYR A 664 -41.15 7.84 -8.91
C TYR A 664 -40.81 7.04 -7.65
N ALA A 665 -40.41 7.71 -6.56
CA ALA A 665 -40.10 7.05 -5.29
C ALA A 665 -41.31 6.27 -4.77
N LYS A 666 -42.50 6.87 -4.83
CA LYS A 666 -43.76 6.20 -4.47
C LYS A 666 -44.08 5.01 -5.37
N MET A 667 -43.89 5.16 -6.69
CA MET A 667 -44.09 4.08 -7.68
C MET A 667 -43.20 2.87 -7.37
N VAL A 668 -41.94 3.13 -7.03
CA VAL A 668 -40.94 2.12 -6.70
C VAL A 668 -41.21 1.47 -5.34
N GLU A 669 -41.52 2.25 -4.31
CA GLU A 669 -41.83 1.75 -2.95
C GLU A 669 -43.08 0.85 -2.92
N THR A 670 -44.10 1.22 -3.71
CA THR A 670 -45.34 0.44 -3.80
C THR A 670 -45.28 -0.68 -4.85
N ASN A 671 -44.16 -0.80 -5.58
CA ASN A 671 -43.97 -1.70 -6.72
C ASN A 671 -45.12 -1.65 -7.75
N ASN A 672 -45.76 -0.48 -7.89
CA ASN A 672 -46.93 -0.28 -8.75
C ASN A 672 -46.58 0.67 -9.90
N PHE A 673 -46.36 0.11 -11.09
CA PHE A 673 -45.90 0.85 -12.27
C PHE A 673 -47.02 1.44 -13.15
N THR A 674 -48.29 1.37 -12.71
CA THR A 674 -49.43 1.94 -13.46
C THR A 674 -49.34 3.46 -13.62
N SER A 675 -48.70 4.15 -12.67
CA SER A 675 -48.48 5.61 -12.70
C SER A 675 -47.29 6.06 -13.57
N TYR A 676 -46.58 5.15 -14.24
CA TYR A 676 -45.42 5.51 -15.07
C TYR A 676 -45.79 6.48 -16.23
N ALA A 677 -47.02 6.41 -16.75
CA ALA A 677 -47.51 7.35 -17.77
C ALA A 677 -47.52 8.79 -17.26
N ASN A 678 -47.96 9.03 -16.01
CA ASN A 678 -47.98 10.36 -15.40
C ASN A 678 -46.55 10.92 -15.22
N ILE A 679 -45.61 10.07 -14.79
CA ILE A 679 -44.18 10.44 -14.66
C ILE A 679 -43.62 10.89 -16.01
N ARG A 680 -43.95 10.16 -17.09
CA ARG A 680 -43.53 10.51 -18.46
C ARG A 680 -44.10 11.86 -18.90
N ASP A 681 -45.38 12.13 -18.62
CA ASP A 681 -46.02 13.40 -18.97
C ASP A 681 -45.40 14.58 -18.22
N LYS A 682 -45.08 14.42 -16.92
CA LYS A 682 -44.36 15.43 -16.15
C LYS A 682 -42.95 15.70 -16.71
N GLN A 683 -42.24 14.67 -17.18
CA GLN A 683 -40.93 14.85 -17.81
C GLN A 683 -40.99 15.59 -19.16
N LEU A 684 -42.08 15.39 -19.93
CA LEU A 684 -42.32 16.19 -21.14
C LEU A 684 -42.51 17.66 -20.78
N ARG A 685 -43.30 17.97 -19.75
CA ARG A 685 -43.48 19.34 -19.24
C ARG A 685 -42.17 19.96 -18.76
N ILE A 686 -41.29 19.19 -18.11
CA ILE A 686 -39.94 19.67 -17.74
C ILE A 686 -39.12 20.05 -18.97
N SER A 687 -39.21 19.26 -20.04
CA SER A 687 -38.50 19.55 -21.30
C SER A 687 -39.02 20.85 -21.95
N GLU A 688 -40.32 21.09 -21.89
CA GLU A 688 -40.95 22.35 -22.32
C GLU A 688 -40.50 23.53 -21.46
N LEU A 689 -40.49 23.37 -20.12
CA LEU A 689 -40.00 24.37 -19.17
C LEU A 689 -38.56 24.82 -19.50
N PHE A 690 -37.65 23.90 -19.80
CA PHE A 690 -36.28 24.26 -20.22
C PHE A 690 -36.26 25.13 -21.49
N SER A 691 -37.12 24.83 -22.46
CA SER A 691 -37.25 25.62 -23.69
C SER A 691 -37.78 27.03 -23.40
N GLU A 692 -38.77 27.14 -22.52
CA GLU A 692 -39.35 28.42 -22.10
C GLU A 692 -38.34 29.28 -21.33
N LEU A 693 -37.66 28.72 -20.33
CA LEU A 693 -36.65 29.44 -19.54
C LEU A 693 -35.45 29.87 -20.39
N THR A 694 -35.04 29.06 -21.36
CA THR A 694 -34.00 29.43 -22.32
C THR A 694 -34.44 30.64 -23.16
N LYS A 695 -35.67 30.62 -23.69
CA LYS A 695 -36.22 31.77 -24.44
C LYS A 695 -36.33 33.01 -23.55
N LYS A 696 -36.73 32.84 -22.29
CA LYS A 696 -36.83 33.93 -21.29
C LYS A 696 -35.46 34.56 -21.04
N GLN A 697 -34.41 33.76 -20.85
CA GLN A 697 -33.05 34.30 -20.69
C GLN A 697 -32.52 34.97 -21.96
N ILE A 698 -32.80 34.42 -23.15
CA ILE A 698 -32.42 35.08 -24.42
C ILE A 698 -33.08 36.45 -24.55
N LYS A 699 -34.35 36.59 -24.13
CA LYS A 699 -35.04 37.89 -24.11
C LYS A 699 -34.35 38.88 -23.15
N ARG A 700 -34.00 38.45 -21.93
CA ARG A 700 -33.24 39.29 -20.96
C ARG A 700 -31.90 39.76 -21.50
N VAL A 701 -31.17 38.88 -22.19
CA VAL A 701 -29.89 39.23 -22.84
C VAL A 701 -30.12 40.27 -23.94
N LYS A 702 -31.13 40.09 -24.80
CA LYS A 702 -31.45 41.05 -25.87
C LYS A 702 -31.92 42.40 -25.36
N ALA A 703 -32.58 42.43 -24.20
CA ALA A 703 -33.04 43.64 -23.54
C ALA A 703 -31.96 44.33 -22.70
N ASN A 704 -30.72 43.80 -22.65
CA ASN A 704 -29.63 44.25 -21.76
C ASN A 704 -30.01 44.25 -20.26
N GLU A 705 -30.93 43.38 -19.86
CA GLU A 705 -31.42 43.24 -18.47
C GLU A 705 -30.57 42.25 -17.65
N SER A 706 -29.51 41.68 -18.24
CA SER A 706 -28.63 40.71 -17.58
C SER A 706 -27.18 40.77 -18.09
N GLY A 707 -26.22 40.67 -17.18
CA GLY A 707 -24.79 40.67 -17.53
C GLY A 707 -24.38 39.45 -18.38
N THR A 708 -23.28 39.57 -19.13
CA THR A 708 -22.79 38.50 -20.02
C THR A 708 -22.40 37.25 -19.24
N ARG A 709 -21.57 37.39 -18.18
CA ARG A 709 -21.12 36.25 -17.36
C ARG A 709 -22.29 35.59 -16.61
N ASN A 710 -23.20 36.42 -16.11
CA ASN A 710 -24.44 36.01 -15.46
C ASN A 710 -25.28 35.12 -16.40
N SER A 711 -25.55 35.60 -17.61
CA SER A 711 -26.33 34.85 -18.60
C SER A 711 -25.65 33.56 -19.05
N ILE A 712 -24.31 33.56 -19.19
CA ILE A 712 -23.55 32.34 -19.51
C ILE A 712 -23.71 31.31 -18.39
N LEU A 713 -23.59 31.70 -17.12
CA LEU A 713 -23.80 30.79 -15.99
C LEU A 713 -25.24 30.26 -15.97
N PHE A 714 -26.24 31.12 -16.13
CA PHE A 714 -27.65 30.72 -16.13
C PHE A 714 -27.93 29.67 -17.21
N LEU A 715 -27.50 29.92 -18.44
CA LEU A 715 -27.66 28.98 -19.56
C LEU A 715 -26.88 27.69 -19.34
N ASN A 716 -25.69 27.76 -18.74
CA ASN A 716 -24.92 26.57 -18.39
C ASN A 716 -25.64 25.71 -17.35
N ILE A 717 -26.18 26.32 -16.29
CA ILE A 717 -26.97 25.63 -15.26
C ILE A 717 -28.19 24.97 -15.89
N LEU A 718 -28.93 25.67 -16.76
CA LEU A 718 -30.09 25.07 -17.44
C LEU A 718 -29.70 23.91 -18.35
N ASN A 719 -28.61 24.01 -19.09
CA ASN A 719 -28.15 22.94 -19.99
C ASN A 719 -27.75 21.68 -19.20
N GLU A 720 -26.98 21.84 -18.13
CA GLU A 720 -26.57 20.71 -17.28
C GLU A 720 -27.76 20.14 -16.49
N ALA A 721 -28.69 20.98 -16.02
CA ALA A 721 -29.93 20.51 -15.39
C ALA A 721 -30.80 19.72 -16.39
N LYS A 722 -30.87 20.13 -17.66
CA LYS A 722 -31.55 19.37 -18.71
C LYS A 722 -30.91 17.99 -18.92
N LEU A 723 -29.58 17.89 -18.88
CA LEU A 723 -28.88 16.60 -18.93
C LEU A 723 -29.21 15.74 -17.70
N ILE A 724 -29.22 16.31 -16.50
CA ILE A 724 -29.65 15.62 -15.26
C ILE A 724 -31.07 15.06 -15.45
N SER A 725 -32.02 15.87 -15.91
CA SER A 725 -33.41 15.44 -16.15
C SER A 725 -33.50 14.29 -17.15
N LEU A 726 -32.76 14.36 -18.25
CA LEU A 726 -32.71 13.30 -19.26
C LEU A 726 -32.21 11.98 -18.67
N GLN A 727 -31.14 12.01 -17.88
CA GLN A 727 -30.57 10.80 -17.31
C GLN A 727 -31.41 10.23 -16.16
N ILE A 728 -32.05 11.09 -15.37
CA ILE A 728 -33.06 10.67 -14.39
C ILE A 728 -34.20 9.93 -15.12
N ASN A 729 -34.70 10.44 -16.24
CA ASN A 729 -35.71 9.74 -17.04
C ASN A 729 -35.21 8.37 -17.51
N ASN A 730 -33.98 8.30 -18.04
CA ASN A 730 -33.40 7.05 -18.49
C ASN A 730 -33.29 6.01 -17.35
N LEU A 731 -32.94 6.42 -16.12
CA LEU A 731 -32.95 5.57 -14.93
C LEU A 731 -34.35 5.01 -14.64
N MET A 732 -35.35 5.90 -14.60
CA MET A 732 -36.73 5.53 -14.31
C MET A 732 -37.28 4.56 -15.37
N ARG A 733 -36.95 4.80 -16.65
CA ARG A 733 -37.32 3.92 -17.78
C ARG A 733 -36.64 2.57 -17.71
N ALA A 734 -35.37 2.51 -17.31
CA ALA A 734 -34.63 1.27 -17.15
C ALA A 734 -35.30 0.38 -16.09
N ARG A 735 -35.73 0.97 -14.96
CA ARG A 735 -36.47 0.26 -13.90
C ARG A 735 -37.82 -0.27 -14.37
N PHE A 736 -38.59 0.56 -15.08
CA PHE A 736 -39.88 0.16 -15.65
C PHE A 736 -39.75 -1.00 -16.64
N ARG A 737 -38.74 -0.97 -17.52
CA ARG A 737 -38.49 -2.06 -18.48
C ARG A 737 -38.21 -3.38 -17.79
N LEU A 738 -37.35 -3.37 -16.78
CA LEU A 738 -37.03 -4.57 -16.00
C LEU A 738 -38.29 -5.18 -15.36
N PHE A 739 -39.17 -4.35 -14.79
CA PHE A 739 -40.45 -4.80 -14.26
C PHE A 739 -41.35 -5.44 -15.35
N SER A 740 -41.50 -4.77 -16.50
CA SER A 740 -42.36 -5.24 -17.60
C SER A 740 -41.90 -6.56 -18.25
N LEU A 741 -40.64 -6.94 -18.06
CA LEU A 741 -40.07 -8.19 -18.53
C LEU A 741 -40.22 -9.31 -17.50
N SER A 742 -40.22 -8.96 -16.20
CA SER A 742 -40.49 -9.90 -15.10
C SER A 742 -41.94 -10.38 -15.07
N ASP A 743 -42.92 -9.53 -15.42
CA ASP A 743 -44.35 -9.90 -15.46
C ASP A 743 -44.74 -10.83 -16.63
N LYS A 744 -43.82 -11.08 -17.57
CA LYS A 744 -44.05 -11.94 -18.75
C LYS A 744 -43.56 -13.38 -18.59
N ASN A 745 -42.85 -13.67 -17.50
CA ASN A 745 -42.40 -15.01 -17.09
C ASN A 745 -43.20 -15.44 -15.85
#